data_AF-A0A257RI42-F1
#
_entry.id   AF-A0A257RI42-F1
#
_cell.length_a   1.000
_cell.length_b   1.000
_cell.length_c   1.000
_cell.angle_alpha   90.00
_cell.angle_beta   90.00
_cell.angle_gamma   90.00
#
_symmetry.space_group_name_H-M   'P 1'
#
loop_
_entity.id
_entity.type
_entity.pdbx_description
1 polymer ?
#
loop_
_entity_poly.entity_id
_entity_poly.type
_entity_poly.pdbx_seq_one_letter_code
_entity_poly.pdbx_strand_id
1 'polypeptide(L)'
;MAHRPRTWWRGIAGAALVALGTPLGHGAIAGAAPSSRPALVHQQEVVTLGASGGATLGLTVAAAPSATLRATLFPPLITRGALEGVVAGHSPGVAAIASTPAIPLRCSRRGSATLALTLTTTHRAAVPTCDGARPRLRLACAPGHCDGVYPLRLVLDQGATRTVWWSLVTIRGRSGVTPLSVALIETLSRADLAHPLRTADALRAIARAAATPLTLSADYGALGPIILGKDRSAPGPTDVAAALGRALASGEHRAIDAPPAETDFAGLAAHHLDTQVLQQVNLSSNLLRTLTGRYVDGPVLLSGPIAPTGLAALARAGETRVVLAEDALAAAPSATLTWGTPFRATGVAGALALATDGPLSTLLRGGARTAGLRTALVLGTLDFLHYEAPNAPVPRAVVLAAPLSATSPTLINDLTAGLGNDPFVRTTTLTPLFDARLVGADGAPATRALKPVAPSTWSSRNVASLLTVIGEVNSFAQAVRSGPVATALRVAVASAEQVGAPGSRQDAIERAQAALDAQLGLVSIDESTITLAGPGTALPVTVHSRTGYHLAAVVHVTAEGLAFPKGSAVAVDLNAPTVSVDVPTARATASSVTLQVTLTTPNGQLELARSAVQVRIAGTSIVGYLLTALSLLVLAWWWWRTTRRRTVGRHAR
;
A
#
# COMPACT_ATOMS: atom_id res chain seq x y z
N MET A 1 25.07 -44.97 -11.81
CA MET A 1 25.47 -45.07 -10.39
C MET A 1 25.21 -43.73 -9.73
N ALA A 2 24.40 -43.73 -8.69
CA ALA A 2 23.77 -42.55 -8.11
C ALA A 2 24.68 -41.84 -7.11
N HIS A 3 24.87 -40.53 -7.29
CA HIS A 3 25.31 -39.65 -6.21
C HIS A 3 24.26 -38.56 -5.99
N ARG A 4 23.58 -38.67 -4.85
CA ARG A 4 22.67 -37.67 -4.27
C ARG A 4 23.45 -36.42 -3.87
N PRO A 5 22.99 -35.19 -4.14
CA PRO A 5 23.43 -34.04 -3.37
C PRO A 5 22.61 -33.95 -2.08
N ARG A 6 23.33 -33.84 -0.96
CA ARG A 6 22.80 -33.62 0.39
C ARG A 6 22.26 -32.19 0.49
N THR A 7 20.98 -32.08 0.80
CA THR A 7 20.33 -30.87 1.29
C THR A 7 20.80 -30.57 2.71
N TRP A 8 21.42 -29.40 2.91
CA TRP A 8 21.82 -28.87 4.22
C TRP A 8 21.35 -27.42 4.32
N TRP A 9 20.15 -27.21 4.87
CA TRP A 9 19.71 -25.93 5.45
C TRP A 9 18.53 -26.20 6.40
N ARG A 10 18.80 -26.41 7.69
CA ARG A 10 17.87 -26.17 8.82
C ARG A 10 18.65 -25.89 10.10
N GLY A 11 18.25 -24.83 10.81
CA GLY A 11 18.66 -24.47 12.17
C GLY A 11 19.41 -23.13 12.21
N ILE A 12 19.02 -22.10 12.97
CA ILE A 12 18.12 -22.01 14.11
C ILE A 12 17.49 -20.59 14.14
N ALA A 13 16.18 -20.56 14.33
CA ALA A 13 15.44 -19.42 14.88
C ALA A 13 15.26 -19.64 16.38
N GLY A 14 15.23 -18.56 17.16
CA GLY A 14 14.60 -18.53 18.48
C GLY A 14 15.54 -18.55 19.68
N ALA A 15 15.86 -17.37 20.20
CA ALA A 15 16.10 -17.18 21.63
C ALA A 15 15.27 -15.98 22.07
N ALA A 16 14.21 -16.28 22.82
CA ALA A 16 13.30 -15.31 23.41
C ALA A 16 13.98 -14.60 24.59
N LEU A 17 13.79 -13.29 24.64
CA LEU A 17 14.12 -12.40 25.75
C LEU A 17 13.20 -12.70 26.94
N VAL A 18 13.79 -13.06 28.09
CA VAL A 18 13.18 -12.89 29.40
C VAL A 18 13.88 -11.70 30.05
N ALA A 19 13.18 -10.58 30.17
CA ALA A 19 13.62 -9.42 30.93
C ALA A 19 13.13 -9.55 32.37
N LEU A 20 14.05 -9.69 33.32
CA LEU A 20 13.82 -9.49 34.75
C LEU A 20 14.28 -8.08 35.11
N GLY A 21 13.35 -7.30 35.67
CA GLY A 21 13.60 -5.92 36.10
C GLY A 21 14.33 -5.86 37.44
N THR A 22 15.18 -4.84 37.57
CA THR A 22 15.58 -4.25 38.85
C THR A 22 15.58 -2.72 38.70
N PRO A 23 15.02 -1.95 39.64
CA PRO A 23 15.00 -0.50 39.59
C PRO A 23 16.07 0.07 40.51
N LEU A 24 17.08 0.80 40.02
CA LEU A 24 17.87 1.69 40.87
C LEU A 24 18.51 2.85 40.08
N GLY A 25 18.33 4.07 40.60
CA GLY A 25 19.36 5.11 40.59
C GLY A 25 19.24 6.21 39.54
N HIS A 26 18.54 7.30 39.88
CA HIS A 26 18.64 8.59 39.18
C HIS A 26 19.99 9.24 39.52
N GLY A 27 20.96 9.12 38.61
CA GLY A 27 22.18 9.94 38.60
C GLY A 27 22.21 10.78 37.33
N ALA A 28 22.24 12.11 37.49
CA ALA A 28 22.40 13.04 36.39
C ALA A 28 23.80 12.88 35.76
N ILE A 29 23.89 12.18 34.63
CA ILE A 29 25.11 12.10 33.83
C ILE A 29 25.04 13.22 32.80
N ALA A 30 26.02 14.12 32.86
CA ALA A 30 26.26 15.12 31.83
C ALA A 30 26.31 14.43 30.45
N GLY A 31 25.43 14.85 29.53
CA GLY A 31 25.28 14.24 28.23
C GLY A 31 26.58 14.31 27.42
N ALA A 32 27.33 13.22 27.40
CA ALA A 32 28.35 12.99 26.39
C ALA A 32 27.66 13.05 25.02
N ALA A 33 28.11 13.95 24.14
CA ALA A 33 27.63 14.04 22.78
C ALA A 33 27.63 12.62 22.18
N PRO A 34 26.52 12.16 21.55
CA PRO A 34 26.43 10.80 21.06
C PRO A 34 27.60 10.56 20.11
N SER A 35 28.51 9.66 20.50
CA SER A 35 29.62 9.26 19.66
C SER A 35 29.04 8.71 18.36
N SER A 36 29.17 9.47 17.28
CA SER A 36 28.66 9.09 15.97
C SER A 36 29.25 7.72 15.61
N ARG A 37 28.40 6.70 15.49
CA ARG A 37 28.84 5.37 15.06
C ARG A 37 29.51 5.51 13.68
N PRO A 38 30.70 4.93 13.47
CA PRO A 38 31.33 4.88 12.16
C PRO A 38 30.37 4.42 11.07
N ALA A 39 30.32 5.16 9.97
CA ALA A 39 29.41 4.85 8.86
C ALA A 39 29.99 5.26 7.51
N LEU A 40 29.86 4.40 6.51
CA LEU A 40 30.01 4.81 5.10
C LEU A 40 28.74 5.56 4.69
N VAL A 41 28.89 6.87 4.45
CA VAL A 41 27.77 7.78 4.14
C VAL A 41 27.50 7.80 2.65
N HIS A 42 28.56 7.86 1.84
CA HIS A 42 28.47 7.89 0.38
C HIS A 42 29.71 7.28 -0.24
N GLN A 43 29.54 6.62 -1.38
CA GLN A 43 30.61 6.12 -2.22
C GLN A 43 30.19 6.30 -3.67
N GLN A 44 31.06 6.92 -4.47
CA GLN A 44 30.92 6.90 -5.92
C GLN A 44 31.10 5.45 -6.38
N GLU A 45 30.17 4.95 -7.16
CA GLU A 45 30.15 3.52 -7.47
C GLU A 45 30.80 3.22 -8.82
N VAL A 46 30.51 3.99 -9.88
CA VAL A 46 31.22 3.89 -11.16
C VAL A 46 32.37 4.89 -11.30
N VAL A 47 33.52 4.38 -11.75
CA VAL A 47 34.72 5.17 -12.01
C VAL A 47 35.20 4.91 -13.44
N THR A 48 35.34 5.97 -14.23
CA THR A 48 35.86 5.87 -15.61
C THR A 48 37.36 6.15 -15.65
N LEU A 49 38.14 5.20 -16.17
CA LEU A 49 39.57 5.40 -16.38
C LEU A 49 39.82 6.29 -17.58
N GLY A 50 40.56 7.39 -17.37
CA GLY A 50 41.04 8.21 -18.46
C GLY A 50 42.09 7.48 -19.32
N ALA A 51 42.42 8.05 -20.47
CA ALA A 51 43.44 7.50 -21.39
C ALA A 51 44.81 7.29 -20.71
N SER A 52 45.14 8.10 -19.69
CA SER A 52 46.34 7.97 -18.88
C SER A 52 46.27 6.83 -17.84
N GLY A 53 45.19 6.04 -17.82
CA GLY A 53 44.95 4.96 -16.87
C GLY A 53 44.70 5.42 -15.43
N GLY A 54 44.28 6.67 -15.25
CA GLY A 54 43.98 7.27 -13.95
C GLY A 54 42.50 7.59 -13.80
N ALA A 55 41.97 7.43 -12.58
CA ALA A 55 40.63 7.87 -12.22
C ALA A 55 40.52 8.23 -10.74
N THR A 56 39.42 8.87 -10.36
CA THR A 56 39.13 9.27 -8.98
C THR A 56 37.84 8.63 -8.49
N LEU A 57 37.89 8.06 -7.29
CA LEU A 57 36.79 7.46 -6.55
C LEU A 57 36.49 8.33 -5.33
N GLY A 58 35.32 8.98 -5.30
CA GLY A 58 34.86 9.75 -4.15
C GLY A 58 34.29 8.87 -3.03
N LEU A 59 34.66 9.17 -1.78
CA LEU A 59 34.14 8.50 -0.57
C LEU A 59 33.81 9.51 0.51
N THR A 60 32.70 9.30 1.22
CA THR A 60 32.34 10.06 2.43
C THR A 60 32.09 9.11 3.59
N VAL A 61 32.81 9.31 4.69
CA VAL A 61 32.73 8.47 5.90
C VAL A 61 32.39 9.36 7.09
N ALA A 62 31.39 8.97 7.88
CA ALA A 62 31.12 9.57 9.18
C ALA A 62 32.02 8.92 10.23
N ALA A 63 32.91 9.70 10.84
CA ALA A 63 33.91 9.25 11.78
C ALA A 63 34.49 10.42 12.58
N ALA A 64 35.10 10.13 13.73
CA ALA A 64 35.85 11.13 14.49
C ALA A 64 37.07 11.64 13.71
N PRO A 65 37.50 12.90 13.90
CA PRO A 65 38.68 13.45 13.21
C PRO A 65 40.01 12.71 13.51
N SER A 66 40.07 12.01 14.65
CA SER A 66 41.20 11.17 15.05
C SER A 66 41.21 9.78 14.39
N ALA A 67 40.15 9.41 13.68
CA ALA A 67 40.06 8.11 13.03
C ALA A 67 41.02 8.01 11.84
N THR A 68 41.47 6.78 11.56
CA THR A 68 42.26 6.47 10.37
C THR A 68 41.53 5.49 9.48
N LEU A 69 41.53 5.75 8.17
CA LEU A 69 40.90 4.91 7.16
C LEU A 69 41.97 4.18 6.33
N ARG A 70 41.78 2.89 6.08
CA ARG A 70 42.56 2.12 5.12
C ARG A 70 41.63 1.52 4.08
N ALA A 71 41.95 1.74 2.81
CA ALA A 71 41.23 1.14 1.69
C ALA A 71 42.09 0.04 1.05
N THR A 72 41.50 -1.13 0.80
CA THR A 72 42.14 -2.26 0.15
C THR A 72 41.28 -2.72 -1.03
N LEU A 73 41.86 -2.76 -2.22
CA LEU A 73 41.22 -3.17 -3.46
C LEU A 73 41.60 -4.62 -3.82
N PHE A 74 40.61 -5.40 -4.22
CA PHE A 74 40.76 -6.80 -4.61
C PHE A 74 40.55 -6.98 -6.12
N PRO A 75 40.96 -8.11 -6.72
CA PRO A 75 40.68 -8.45 -8.12
C PRO A 75 39.19 -8.37 -8.48
N PRO A 76 38.87 -8.11 -9.76
CA PRO A 76 37.49 -8.02 -10.20
C PRO A 76 36.77 -9.34 -9.91
N LEU A 77 35.51 -9.23 -9.51
CA LEU A 77 34.64 -10.37 -9.29
C LEU A 77 34.36 -11.06 -10.62
N ILE A 78 34.46 -12.40 -10.62
CA ILE A 78 34.18 -13.26 -11.77
C ILE A 78 33.11 -14.32 -11.50
N THR A 79 32.66 -14.46 -10.25
CA THR A 79 31.63 -15.42 -9.85
C THR A 79 30.64 -14.79 -8.88
N ARG A 80 29.38 -15.27 -8.92
CA ARG A 80 28.34 -14.85 -7.98
C ARG A 80 28.64 -15.24 -6.54
N GLY A 81 29.23 -16.41 -6.31
CA GLY A 81 29.61 -16.81 -4.94
C GLY A 81 30.59 -15.82 -4.29
N ALA A 82 31.52 -15.25 -5.06
CA ALA A 82 32.41 -14.21 -4.56
C ALA A 82 31.66 -12.89 -4.29
N LEU A 83 30.74 -12.50 -5.19
CA LEU A 83 29.86 -11.34 -5.00
C LEU A 83 29.01 -11.49 -3.72
N GLU A 84 28.32 -12.61 -3.56
CA GLU A 84 27.50 -12.93 -2.38
C GLU A 84 28.34 -12.87 -1.09
N GLY A 85 29.56 -13.41 -1.14
CA GLY A 85 30.52 -13.30 -0.04
C GLY A 85 30.79 -11.83 0.35
N VAL A 86 31.11 -10.98 -0.63
CA VAL A 86 31.38 -9.55 -0.41
C VAL A 86 30.14 -8.81 0.11
N VAL A 87 28.96 -9.05 -0.47
CA VAL A 87 27.68 -8.50 0.00
C VAL A 87 27.38 -8.92 1.43
N ALA A 88 27.68 -10.18 1.78
CA ALA A 88 27.57 -10.70 3.14
C ALA A 88 28.65 -10.20 4.10
N GLY A 89 29.60 -9.37 3.65
CA GLY A 89 30.66 -8.78 4.47
C GLY A 89 31.89 -9.67 4.64
N HIS A 90 32.05 -10.68 3.79
CA HIS A 90 33.20 -11.59 3.78
C HIS A 90 34.23 -11.21 2.72
N SER A 91 35.45 -11.70 2.91
CA SER A 91 36.52 -11.58 1.92
C SER A 91 36.22 -12.40 0.68
N PRO A 92 36.57 -11.95 -0.55
CA PRO A 92 36.40 -12.73 -1.78
C PRO A 92 37.34 -13.95 -1.88
N GLY A 93 38.13 -14.26 -0.84
CA GLY A 93 39.02 -15.43 -0.82
C GLY A 93 40.30 -15.29 -1.65
N VAL A 94 40.55 -14.11 -2.22
CA VAL A 94 41.72 -13.81 -3.06
C VAL A 94 42.60 -12.72 -2.44
N ALA A 95 43.88 -12.69 -2.81
CA ALA A 95 44.81 -11.68 -2.35
C ALA A 95 44.44 -10.28 -2.88
N ALA A 96 44.69 -9.24 -2.08
CA ALA A 96 44.48 -7.86 -2.49
C ALA A 96 45.47 -7.43 -3.59
N ILE A 97 45.01 -6.59 -4.53
CA ILE A 97 45.87 -6.01 -5.57
C ILE A 97 46.61 -4.78 -5.04
N ALA A 98 45.92 -3.96 -4.24
CA ALA A 98 46.47 -2.74 -3.69
C ALA A 98 45.84 -2.40 -2.33
N SER A 99 46.62 -1.72 -1.49
CA SER A 99 46.13 -1.12 -0.26
C SER A 99 46.73 0.27 -0.11
N THR A 100 45.92 1.21 0.37
CA THR A 100 46.44 2.49 0.81
C THR A 100 47.21 2.34 2.13
N PRO A 101 48.11 3.27 2.46
CA PRO A 101 48.51 3.47 3.85
C PRO A 101 47.31 3.91 4.70
N ALA A 102 47.49 3.99 6.03
CA ALA A 102 46.47 4.55 6.92
C ALA A 102 46.29 6.05 6.63
N ILE A 103 45.07 6.48 6.33
CA ILE A 103 44.71 7.84 5.95
C ILE A 103 44.10 8.52 7.19
N PRO A 104 44.76 9.51 7.80
CA PRO A 104 44.19 10.23 8.93
C PRO A 104 43.03 11.13 8.46
N LEU A 105 41.87 11.03 9.10
CA LEU A 105 40.65 11.76 8.72
C LEU A 105 40.57 13.18 9.32
N ARG A 106 41.69 13.92 9.29
CA ARG A 106 41.79 15.28 9.85
C ARG A 106 40.92 16.32 9.12
N CYS A 107 40.53 16.03 7.89
CA CYS A 107 39.59 16.80 7.08
C CYS A 107 38.12 16.66 7.51
N SER A 108 37.81 15.88 8.56
CA SER A 108 36.45 15.68 9.03
C SER A 108 35.80 17.01 9.41
N ARG A 109 34.71 17.37 8.72
CA ARG A 109 33.89 18.56 9.01
C ARG A 109 32.53 18.09 9.48
N ARG A 110 32.10 18.57 10.66
CA ARG A 110 30.80 18.19 11.26
C ARG A 110 30.62 16.67 11.43
N GLY A 111 31.71 15.94 11.70
CA GLY A 111 31.68 14.49 11.93
C GLY A 111 31.70 13.62 10.67
N SER A 112 31.87 14.20 9.48
CA SER A 112 32.09 13.46 8.24
C SER A 112 33.35 13.92 7.50
N ALA A 113 34.10 12.96 6.97
CA ALA A 113 35.27 13.18 6.14
C ALA A 113 34.95 12.77 4.69
N THR A 114 35.14 13.70 3.76
CA THR A 114 35.05 13.43 2.32
C THR A 114 36.46 13.32 1.76
N LEU A 115 36.77 12.25 1.05
CA LEU A 115 38.08 12.02 0.44
C LEU A 115 37.95 11.42 -0.96
N ALA A 116 39.04 11.53 -1.72
CA ALA A 116 39.13 11.07 -3.10
C ALA A 116 40.27 10.06 -3.23
N LEU A 117 39.95 8.79 -3.51
CA LEU A 117 40.94 7.76 -3.83
C LEU A 117 41.29 7.82 -5.31
N THR A 118 42.56 7.78 -5.65
CA THR A 118 43.02 7.73 -7.05
C THR A 118 43.26 6.28 -7.45
N LEU A 119 42.55 5.80 -8.47
CA LEU A 119 42.83 4.53 -9.12
C LEU A 119 43.83 4.77 -10.25
N THR A 120 44.90 3.98 -10.34
CA THR A 120 45.94 4.14 -11.37
C THR A 120 46.46 2.80 -11.87
N THR A 121 46.69 2.68 -13.18
CA THR A 121 47.43 1.55 -13.79
C THR A 121 48.95 1.76 -13.77
N THR A 122 49.43 2.98 -13.51
CA THR A 122 50.86 3.33 -13.56
C THR A 122 51.52 3.41 -12.17
N HIS A 123 52.80 3.02 -12.10
CA HIS A 123 53.66 3.20 -10.94
C HIS A 123 54.13 4.65 -10.82
N ARG A 124 53.31 5.52 -10.24
CA ARG A 124 53.83 6.77 -9.66
C ARG A 124 53.54 6.78 -8.17
N ALA A 125 54.57 6.97 -7.37
CA ALA A 125 54.42 7.14 -5.93
C ALA A 125 53.73 8.48 -5.63
N ALA A 126 52.81 8.48 -4.68
CA ALA A 126 52.40 9.66 -3.92
C ALA A 126 51.94 9.22 -2.54
N VAL A 127 52.31 10.00 -1.52
CA VAL A 127 51.95 9.81 -0.11
C VAL A 127 50.73 10.67 0.21
N PRO A 128 49.65 10.16 0.82
CA PRO A 128 48.43 10.94 0.98
C PRO A 128 48.27 11.66 2.33
N THR A 129 47.58 12.79 2.28
CA THR A 129 46.91 13.48 3.40
C THR A 129 45.53 13.93 2.93
N CYS A 130 44.56 14.03 3.83
CA CYS A 130 43.21 14.47 3.46
C CYS A 130 43.15 15.95 2.98
N ASP A 131 44.23 16.73 3.17
CA ASP A 131 44.34 18.16 2.83
C ASP A 131 45.17 18.47 1.57
N GLY A 132 45.60 17.47 0.79
CA GLY A 132 46.33 17.77 -0.46
C GLY A 132 46.82 16.60 -1.31
N ALA A 133 46.94 15.39 -0.75
CA ALA A 133 47.43 14.25 -1.52
C ALA A 133 46.44 13.08 -1.53
N ARG A 134 46.07 12.64 -2.74
CA ARG A 134 45.06 11.61 -2.98
C ARG A 134 45.66 10.21 -2.78
N PRO A 135 45.15 9.37 -1.85
CA PRO A 135 45.62 8.00 -1.68
C PRO A 135 45.47 7.23 -2.98
N ARG A 136 46.49 6.45 -3.36
CA ARG A 136 46.49 5.70 -4.61
C ARG A 136 46.21 4.22 -4.39
N LEU A 137 45.36 3.64 -5.24
CA LEU A 137 45.17 2.21 -5.38
C LEU A 137 45.62 1.81 -6.79
N ARG A 138 46.59 0.91 -6.88
CA ARG A 138 47.10 0.41 -8.15
C ARG A 138 46.17 -0.67 -8.71
N LEU A 139 45.85 -0.58 -9.98
CA LEU A 139 45.15 -1.62 -10.72
C LEU A 139 46.17 -2.54 -11.40
N ALA A 140 45.91 -3.86 -11.40
CA ALA A 140 46.78 -4.86 -12.04
C ALA A 140 46.32 -5.18 -13.46
N CYS A 141 46.02 -4.16 -14.25
CA CYS A 141 45.52 -4.26 -15.62
C CYS A 141 46.12 -3.16 -16.49
N ALA A 142 46.14 -3.39 -17.81
CA ALA A 142 46.57 -2.39 -18.78
C ALA A 142 45.53 -1.25 -18.89
N PRO A 143 45.95 -0.01 -19.22
CA PRO A 143 45.01 1.08 -19.52
C PRO A 143 43.93 0.64 -20.51
N GLY A 144 42.66 0.87 -20.18
CA GLY A 144 41.52 0.49 -21.03
C GLY A 144 41.16 -1.01 -21.03
N HIS A 145 41.72 -1.81 -20.14
CA HIS A 145 41.43 -3.25 -19.96
C HIS A 145 41.10 -3.61 -18.50
N CYS A 146 40.62 -2.63 -17.74
CA CYS A 146 40.32 -2.76 -16.32
C CYS A 146 38.82 -2.88 -16.04
N ASP A 147 38.01 -3.15 -17.06
CA ASP A 147 36.58 -3.28 -16.95
C ASP A 147 36.20 -4.35 -15.91
N GLY A 148 35.23 -4.03 -15.05
CA GLY A 148 34.68 -4.97 -14.09
C GLY A 148 34.34 -4.35 -12.73
N VAL A 149 33.80 -5.19 -11.85
CA VAL A 149 33.40 -4.81 -10.49
C VAL A 149 34.43 -5.33 -9.49
N TYR A 150 35.04 -4.41 -8.74
CA TYR A 150 36.14 -4.69 -7.82
C TYR A 150 35.65 -4.59 -6.37
N PRO A 151 35.93 -5.59 -5.52
CA PRO A 151 35.65 -5.48 -4.10
C PRO A 151 36.58 -4.47 -3.45
N LEU A 152 36.00 -3.57 -2.66
CA LEU A 152 36.70 -2.56 -1.89
C LEU A 152 36.46 -2.79 -0.40
N ARG A 153 37.52 -3.15 0.32
CA ARG A 153 37.49 -3.25 1.78
C ARG A 153 37.93 -1.93 2.39
N LEU A 154 37.09 -1.38 3.26
CA LEU A 154 37.36 -0.19 4.04
C LEU A 154 37.53 -0.59 5.50
N VAL A 155 38.65 -0.24 6.10
CA VAL A 155 38.93 -0.46 7.52
C VAL A 155 39.06 0.90 8.18
N LEU A 156 38.17 1.19 9.12
CA LEU A 156 38.24 2.39 9.95
C LEU A 156 38.69 2.00 11.35
N ASP A 157 39.81 2.58 11.79
CA ASP A 157 40.28 2.47 13.15
C ASP A 157 39.99 3.80 13.88
N GLN A 158 39.24 3.73 14.99
CA GLN A 158 38.87 4.89 15.82
C GLN A 158 39.04 4.54 17.30
N GLY A 159 40.17 4.95 17.88
CA GLY A 159 40.54 4.54 19.25
C GLY A 159 40.74 3.02 19.31
N ALA A 160 40.03 2.35 20.22
CA ALA A 160 40.03 0.89 20.35
C ALA A 160 39.05 0.18 19.40
N THR A 161 38.18 0.92 18.70
CA THR A 161 37.18 0.33 17.82
C THR A 161 37.70 0.22 16.40
N ARG A 162 37.63 -0.98 15.84
CA ARG A 162 37.91 -1.25 14.43
C ARG A 162 36.63 -1.65 13.73
N THR A 163 36.27 -0.91 12.68
CA THR A 163 35.11 -1.20 11.83
C THR A 163 35.57 -1.59 10.44
N VAL A 164 34.99 -2.65 9.88
CA VAL A 164 35.30 -3.14 8.54
C VAL A 164 34.05 -3.10 7.69
N TRP A 165 34.14 -2.51 6.51
CA TRP A 165 33.09 -2.53 5.50
C TRP A 165 33.63 -3.14 4.21
N TRP A 166 32.75 -3.85 3.52
CA TRP A 166 32.97 -4.36 2.18
C TRP A 166 31.97 -3.69 1.24
N SER A 167 32.48 -3.08 0.18
CA SER A 167 31.70 -2.43 -0.87
C SER A 167 32.20 -2.86 -2.25
N LEU A 168 31.57 -2.32 -3.29
CA LEU A 168 31.91 -2.58 -4.68
C LEU A 168 32.23 -1.26 -5.38
N VAL A 169 33.25 -1.27 -6.23
CA VAL A 169 33.55 -0.17 -7.16
C VAL A 169 33.63 -0.73 -8.57
N THR A 170 32.88 -0.14 -9.48
CA THR A 170 32.88 -0.51 -10.89
C THR A 170 33.87 0.36 -11.64
N ILE A 171 34.74 -0.29 -12.41
CA ILE A 171 35.73 0.39 -13.21
C ILE A 171 35.36 0.23 -14.68
N ARG A 172 35.30 1.36 -15.39
CA ARG A 172 35.01 1.42 -16.82
C ARG A 172 36.25 1.79 -17.61
N GLY A 173 36.61 0.96 -18.59
CA GLY A 173 37.75 1.08 -19.49
C GLY A 173 37.40 1.50 -20.93
N ARG A 174 36.35 0.95 -21.56
CA ARG A 174 35.95 1.27 -22.95
C ARG A 174 34.44 1.59 -23.14
N SER A 175 34.11 2.11 -24.32
CA SER A 175 32.75 2.51 -24.75
C SER A 175 32.05 1.42 -25.58
N GLY A 176 30.72 1.30 -25.43
CA GLY A 176 29.87 0.40 -26.22
C GLY A 176 29.11 -0.61 -25.36
N VAL A 177 28.22 -0.12 -24.50
CA VAL A 177 27.54 -0.92 -23.49
C VAL A 177 26.04 -0.89 -23.74
N THR A 178 25.40 -2.06 -23.83
CA THR A 178 23.94 -2.16 -23.74
C THR A 178 23.55 -2.18 -22.26
N PRO A 179 22.90 -1.12 -21.74
CA PRO A 179 22.64 -1.04 -20.31
C PRO A 179 21.59 -2.07 -19.87
N LEU A 180 21.78 -2.60 -18.67
CA LEU A 180 20.82 -3.44 -17.97
C LEU A 180 19.60 -2.61 -17.59
N SER A 181 18.39 -3.07 -17.96
CA SER A 181 17.17 -2.37 -17.58
C SER A 181 16.82 -2.64 -16.12
N VAL A 182 16.56 -1.60 -15.33
CA VAL A 182 16.24 -1.73 -13.90
C VAL A 182 14.85 -1.16 -13.63
N ALA A 183 13.94 -2.00 -13.14
CA ALA A 183 12.63 -1.56 -12.68
C ALA A 183 12.60 -1.57 -11.15
N LEU A 184 12.42 -0.40 -10.55
CA LEU A 184 12.30 -0.25 -9.10
C LEU A 184 10.84 -0.17 -8.69
N ILE A 185 10.45 -0.99 -7.71
CA ILE A 185 9.12 -1.02 -7.11
C ILE A 185 9.25 -0.71 -5.62
N GLU A 186 8.61 0.37 -5.17
CA GLU A 186 8.45 0.66 -3.75
C GLU A 186 7.00 0.38 -3.34
N THR A 187 6.83 -0.43 -2.31
CA THR A 187 5.52 -0.95 -1.88
C THR A 187 5.05 -0.25 -0.62
N LEU A 188 3.83 0.29 -0.67
CA LEU A 188 3.09 0.82 0.47
C LEU A 188 2.11 -0.24 0.98
N SER A 189 2.41 -0.78 2.16
CA SER A 189 1.67 -1.81 2.85
C SER A 189 1.23 -1.36 4.24
N ARG A 190 0.37 -2.15 4.89
CA ARG A 190 -0.08 -1.86 6.26
C ARG A 190 1.07 -1.73 7.27
N ALA A 191 2.17 -2.47 7.08
CA ALA A 191 3.33 -2.39 7.96
C ALA A 191 4.01 -1.01 7.94
N ASP A 192 3.94 -0.32 6.79
CA ASP A 192 4.55 1.01 6.62
C ASP A 192 3.81 2.10 7.41
N LEU A 193 2.53 1.86 7.74
CA LEU A 193 1.74 2.76 8.57
C LEU A 193 2.12 2.71 10.06
N ALA A 194 2.93 1.73 10.49
CA ALA A 194 3.51 1.75 11.83
C ALA A 194 4.52 2.90 12.02
N HIS A 195 5.07 3.44 10.93
CA HIS A 195 6.05 4.53 10.94
C HIS A 195 5.70 5.64 9.93
N PRO A 196 4.53 6.31 10.08
CA PRO A 196 3.95 7.13 9.01
C PRO A 196 4.83 8.30 8.59
N LEU A 197 5.56 8.94 9.52
CA LEU A 197 6.48 10.03 9.20
C LEU A 197 7.65 9.56 8.31
N ARG A 198 8.24 8.39 8.63
CA ARG A 198 9.33 7.82 7.83
C ARG A 198 8.83 7.44 6.44
N THR A 199 7.65 6.84 6.36
CA THR A 199 6.99 6.50 5.10
C THR A 199 6.71 7.74 4.26
N ALA A 200 6.22 8.82 4.88
CA ALA A 200 6.03 10.10 4.20
C ALA A 200 7.36 10.71 3.71
N ASP A 201 8.45 10.62 4.49
CA ASP A 201 9.77 11.09 4.07
C ASP A 201 10.35 10.28 2.90
N ALA A 202 10.15 8.97 2.89
CA ALA A 202 10.54 8.11 1.78
C ALA A 202 9.78 8.49 0.50
N LEU A 203 8.46 8.67 0.58
CA LEU A 203 7.63 9.15 -0.52
C LEU A 203 8.04 10.56 -1.00
N ARG A 204 8.42 11.47 -0.09
CA ARG A 204 8.99 12.78 -0.45
C ARG A 204 10.33 12.65 -1.17
N ALA A 205 11.16 11.67 -0.81
CA ALA A 205 12.40 11.38 -1.53
C ALA A 205 12.12 10.87 -2.95
N ILE A 206 11.14 9.96 -3.11
CA ILE A 206 10.66 9.51 -4.43
C ILE A 206 10.17 10.69 -5.26
N ALA A 207 9.37 11.59 -4.68
CA ALA A 207 8.88 12.79 -5.36
C ALA A 207 10.01 13.70 -5.90
N ARG A 208 11.19 13.72 -5.26
CA ARG A 208 12.36 14.47 -5.74
C ARG A 208 13.08 13.78 -6.89
N ALA A 209 12.99 12.46 -7.00
CA ALA A 209 13.56 11.67 -8.09
C ALA A 209 12.69 11.67 -9.36
N ALA A 210 12.05 12.81 -9.69
CA ALA A 210 11.00 12.89 -10.69
C ALA A 210 11.42 12.50 -12.12
N ALA A 211 12.72 12.52 -12.43
CA ALA A 211 13.28 12.13 -13.73
C ALA A 211 13.65 10.64 -13.80
N THR A 212 13.57 9.90 -12.70
CA THR A 212 13.89 8.48 -12.63
C THR A 212 12.59 7.67 -12.64
N PRO A 213 12.34 6.82 -13.66
CA PRO A 213 11.21 5.91 -13.65
C PRO A 213 11.18 5.03 -12.39
N LEU A 214 10.11 5.18 -11.61
CA LEU A 214 9.87 4.44 -10.37
C LEU A 214 8.43 3.93 -10.38
N THR A 215 8.23 2.72 -9.87
CA THR A 215 6.89 2.16 -9.72
C THR A 215 6.51 2.17 -8.23
N LEU A 216 5.36 2.75 -7.93
CA LEU A 216 4.76 2.67 -6.60
C LEU A 216 3.63 1.66 -6.62
N SER A 217 3.71 0.69 -5.72
CA SER A 217 2.62 -0.23 -5.48
C SER A 217 1.99 0.05 -4.12
N ALA A 218 0.70 -0.20 -3.98
CA ALA A 218 0.01 -0.03 -2.71
C ALA A 218 -1.08 -1.07 -2.51
N ASP A 219 -1.15 -1.61 -1.30
CA ASP A 219 -2.23 -2.51 -0.90
C ASP A 219 -3.40 -1.75 -0.29
N TYR A 220 -4.61 -2.29 -0.47
CA TYR A 220 -5.82 -1.69 0.09
C TYR A 220 -5.82 -1.69 1.63
N GLY A 221 -5.01 -2.54 2.27
CA GLY A 221 -4.81 -2.59 3.72
C GLY A 221 -4.08 -1.36 4.26
N ALA A 222 -3.24 -0.72 3.44
CA ALA A 222 -2.58 0.55 3.71
C ALA A 222 -3.46 1.73 3.30
N LEU A 223 -4.03 1.68 2.08
CA LEU A 223 -4.80 2.79 1.53
C LEU A 223 -6.11 3.05 2.29
N GLY A 224 -6.77 2.00 2.77
CA GLY A 224 -8.01 2.11 3.56
C GLY A 224 -7.86 2.99 4.79
N PRO A 225 -6.94 2.68 5.74
CA PRO A 225 -6.66 3.51 6.89
C PRO A 225 -6.21 4.94 6.55
N ILE A 226 -5.48 5.15 5.45
CA ILE A 226 -5.08 6.49 5.00
C ILE A 226 -6.31 7.33 4.64
N ILE A 227 -7.26 6.76 3.87
CA ILE A 227 -8.51 7.44 3.50
C ILE A 227 -9.35 7.73 4.73
N LEU A 228 -9.51 6.75 5.63
CA LEU A 228 -10.32 6.90 6.84
C LEU A 228 -9.71 7.85 7.87
N GLY A 229 -8.37 7.97 7.88
CA GLY A 229 -7.63 8.84 8.78
C GLY A 229 -7.59 10.30 8.34
N LYS A 230 -7.82 10.58 7.05
CA LYS A 230 -7.74 11.94 6.47
C LYS A 230 -8.66 12.94 7.16
N ASP A 231 -9.83 12.49 7.61
CA ASP A 231 -10.83 13.34 8.24
C ASP A 231 -10.59 13.53 9.76
N ARG A 232 -9.69 12.74 10.37
CA ARG A 232 -9.51 12.71 11.83
C ARG A 232 -8.43 13.63 12.38
N SER A 233 -7.91 14.58 11.59
CA SER A 233 -6.82 15.51 11.97
C SER A 233 -5.56 14.85 12.56
N ALA A 234 -5.42 13.52 12.44
CA ALA A 234 -4.24 12.80 12.88
C ALA A 234 -3.11 13.09 11.87
N PRO A 235 -1.93 13.58 12.32
CA PRO A 235 -0.89 14.06 11.41
C PRO A 235 -0.33 12.95 10.49
N GLY A 236 -0.20 11.72 10.99
CA GLY A 236 0.43 10.61 10.25
C GLY A 236 -0.24 10.24 8.91
N PRO A 237 -1.51 9.80 8.90
CA PRO A 237 -2.20 9.40 7.67
C PRO A 237 -2.29 10.52 6.62
N THR A 238 -2.52 11.76 7.08
CA THR A 238 -2.61 12.93 6.22
C THR A 238 -1.28 13.25 5.54
N ASP A 239 -0.17 13.15 6.27
CA ASP A 239 1.19 13.33 5.72
C ASP A 239 1.54 12.27 4.68
N VAL A 240 1.19 11.01 4.92
CA VAL A 240 1.41 9.91 3.97
C VAL A 240 0.58 10.12 2.71
N ALA A 241 -0.71 10.46 2.82
CA ALA A 241 -1.55 10.77 1.66
C ALA A 241 -0.98 11.92 0.81
N ALA A 242 -0.59 13.03 1.45
CA ALA A 242 -0.01 14.17 0.75
C ALA A 242 1.35 13.83 0.11
N ALA A 243 2.18 13.03 0.78
CA ALA A 243 3.46 12.57 0.23
C ALA A 243 3.26 11.60 -0.94
N LEU A 244 2.29 10.68 -0.86
CA LEU A 244 1.96 9.74 -1.94
C LEU A 244 1.46 10.49 -3.18
N GLY A 245 0.57 11.47 -3.01
CA GLY A 245 0.09 12.32 -4.11
C GLY A 245 1.23 13.08 -4.79
N ARG A 246 2.19 13.61 -4.01
CA ARG A 246 3.40 14.28 -4.57
C ARG A 246 4.32 13.28 -5.28
N ALA A 247 4.51 12.09 -4.72
CA ALA A 247 5.34 11.06 -5.34
C ALA A 247 4.76 10.67 -6.71
N LEU A 248 3.44 10.49 -6.82
CA LEU A 248 2.78 10.16 -8.08
C LEU A 248 2.46 11.38 -8.97
N ALA A 249 2.97 12.57 -8.64
CA ALA A 249 2.81 13.75 -9.49
C ALA A 249 3.69 13.68 -10.76
N SER A 250 4.86 13.03 -10.70
CA SER A 250 5.72 12.85 -11.88
C SER A 250 5.05 11.97 -12.95
N GLY A 251 5.25 12.32 -14.23
CA GLY A 251 4.84 11.50 -15.37
C GLY A 251 5.72 10.27 -15.62
N GLU A 252 6.91 10.22 -15.02
CA GLU A 252 7.84 9.08 -15.10
C GLU A 252 7.49 7.98 -14.09
N HIS A 253 6.79 8.33 -13.01
CA HIS A 253 6.38 7.36 -12.01
C HIS A 253 5.11 6.62 -12.47
N ARG A 254 5.01 5.35 -12.09
CA ARG A 254 3.86 4.49 -12.38
C ARG A 254 3.22 4.03 -11.09
N ALA A 255 1.91 3.79 -11.14
CA ALA A 255 1.16 3.21 -10.06
C ALA A 255 0.71 1.81 -10.47
N ILE A 256 0.89 0.83 -9.57
CA ILE A 256 0.43 -0.54 -9.80
C ILE A 256 -0.39 -1.07 -8.62
N ASP A 257 -1.27 -2.01 -8.92
CA ASP A 257 -2.03 -2.74 -7.91
C ASP A 257 -1.14 -3.76 -7.21
N ALA A 258 -1.22 -3.78 -5.88
CA ALA A 258 -0.59 -4.79 -5.04
C ALA A 258 -1.61 -5.27 -4.00
N PRO A 259 -2.49 -6.23 -4.31
CA PRO A 259 -3.33 -6.84 -3.28
C PRO A 259 -2.45 -7.41 -2.14
N PRO A 260 -2.95 -7.48 -0.89
CA PRO A 260 -2.23 -8.06 0.23
C PRO A 260 -1.67 -9.45 -0.11
N ALA A 261 -0.50 -9.76 0.45
CA ALA A 261 0.22 -11.01 0.18
C ALA A 261 -0.62 -12.25 0.52
N GLU A 262 -1.59 -12.11 1.42
CA GLU A 262 -2.46 -13.15 1.92
C GLU A 262 -3.76 -13.31 1.11
N THR A 263 -4.01 -12.59 0.01
CA THR A 263 -5.27 -12.74 -0.75
C THR A 263 -5.44 -14.16 -1.33
N ASP A 264 -6.59 -14.79 -1.08
CA ASP A 264 -6.88 -16.19 -1.46
C ASP A 264 -7.55 -16.31 -2.85
N PHE A 265 -6.85 -15.91 -3.91
CA PHE A 265 -7.39 -15.95 -5.27
C PHE A 265 -7.86 -17.35 -5.71
N ALA A 266 -7.13 -18.38 -5.28
CA ALA A 266 -7.46 -19.76 -5.59
C ALA A 266 -8.76 -20.21 -4.90
N GLY A 267 -8.92 -19.89 -3.61
CA GLY A 267 -10.12 -20.20 -2.84
C GLY A 267 -11.35 -19.46 -3.37
N LEU A 268 -11.22 -18.16 -3.67
CA LEU A 268 -12.31 -17.38 -4.28
C LEU A 268 -12.80 -18.00 -5.59
N ALA A 269 -11.88 -18.34 -6.49
CA ALA A 269 -12.22 -19.01 -7.75
C ALA A 269 -12.85 -20.40 -7.54
N ALA A 270 -12.32 -21.20 -6.59
CA ALA A 270 -12.84 -22.54 -6.31
C ALA A 270 -14.29 -22.51 -5.80
N HIS A 271 -14.75 -21.39 -5.24
CA HIS A 271 -16.11 -21.19 -4.74
C HIS A 271 -16.97 -20.29 -5.64
N HIS A 272 -16.61 -20.12 -6.92
CA HIS A 272 -17.35 -19.32 -7.90
C HIS A 272 -17.50 -17.84 -7.52
N LEU A 273 -16.56 -17.31 -6.74
CA LEU A 273 -16.48 -15.90 -6.37
C LEU A 273 -15.54 -15.14 -7.32
N ASP A 274 -15.62 -15.41 -8.63
CA ASP A 274 -14.72 -14.82 -9.64
C ASP A 274 -14.81 -13.28 -9.66
N THR A 275 -15.97 -12.71 -9.33
CA THR A 275 -16.14 -11.25 -9.20
C THR A 275 -15.32 -10.67 -8.05
N GLN A 276 -15.10 -11.43 -6.97
CA GLN A 276 -14.29 -10.98 -5.83
C GLN A 276 -12.80 -11.00 -6.16
N VAL A 277 -12.33 -11.91 -7.02
CA VAL A 277 -10.95 -11.88 -7.54
C VAL A 277 -10.65 -10.53 -8.19
N LEU A 278 -11.58 -10.03 -9.02
CA LEU A 278 -11.44 -8.71 -9.64
C LEU A 278 -11.58 -7.57 -8.63
N GLN A 279 -12.49 -7.70 -7.65
CA GLN A 279 -12.64 -6.68 -6.59
C GLN A 279 -11.39 -6.53 -5.74
N GLN A 280 -10.70 -7.63 -5.41
CA GLN A 280 -9.44 -7.61 -4.66
C GLN A 280 -8.38 -6.74 -5.32
N VAL A 281 -8.27 -6.80 -6.65
CA VAL A 281 -7.34 -5.98 -7.45
C VAL A 281 -7.86 -4.55 -7.56
N ASN A 282 -9.11 -4.38 -7.99
CA ASN A 282 -9.72 -3.07 -8.23
C ASN A 282 -9.88 -2.21 -6.97
N LEU A 283 -9.90 -2.82 -5.78
CA LEU A 283 -10.00 -2.07 -4.54
C LEU A 283 -8.78 -1.15 -4.37
N SER A 284 -7.56 -1.66 -4.58
CA SER A 284 -6.35 -0.85 -4.51
C SER A 284 -6.37 0.29 -5.54
N SER A 285 -6.73 0.01 -6.80
CA SER A 285 -6.77 1.02 -7.86
C SER A 285 -7.79 2.12 -7.59
N ASN A 286 -8.98 1.77 -7.11
CA ASN A 286 -10.02 2.74 -6.73
C ASN A 286 -9.60 3.62 -5.55
N LEU A 287 -8.99 3.03 -4.52
CA LEU A 287 -8.49 3.78 -3.36
C LEU A 287 -7.35 4.71 -3.76
N LEU A 288 -6.42 4.24 -4.59
CA LEU A 288 -5.30 5.05 -5.06
C LEU A 288 -5.77 6.21 -5.93
N ARG A 289 -6.74 5.97 -6.83
CA ARG A 289 -7.38 7.02 -7.64
C ARG A 289 -8.10 8.03 -6.77
N THR A 290 -8.79 7.59 -5.72
CA THR A 290 -9.47 8.49 -4.78
C THR A 290 -8.48 9.38 -4.03
N LEU A 291 -7.33 8.83 -3.62
CA LEU A 291 -6.31 9.57 -2.87
C LEU A 291 -5.48 10.51 -3.72
N THR A 292 -5.15 10.13 -4.96
CA THR A 292 -4.09 10.76 -5.75
C THR A 292 -4.57 11.30 -7.11
N GLY A 293 -5.77 10.92 -7.55
CA GLY A 293 -6.28 11.19 -8.89
C GLY A 293 -5.63 10.32 -9.99
N ARG A 294 -4.66 9.47 -9.65
CA ARG A 294 -3.94 8.63 -10.62
C ARG A 294 -4.61 7.28 -10.83
N TYR A 295 -4.63 6.86 -12.08
CA TYR A 295 -5.01 5.51 -12.47
C TYR A 295 -3.80 4.59 -12.35
N VAL A 296 -4.07 3.33 -12.01
CA VAL A 296 -3.09 2.25 -12.13
C VAL A 296 -2.96 1.87 -13.61
N ASP A 297 -1.73 1.71 -14.09
CA ASP A 297 -1.41 1.52 -15.51
C ASP A 297 -0.30 0.48 -15.76
N GLY A 298 -0.21 -0.54 -14.89
CA GLY A 298 0.84 -1.56 -14.96
C GLY A 298 0.38 -2.97 -14.56
N PRO A 299 1.33 -3.91 -14.41
CA PRO A 299 1.06 -5.27 -13.96
C PRO A 299 0.64 -5.31 -12.48
N VAL A 300 -0.03 -6.39 -12.06
CA VAL A 300 -0.32 -6.62 -10.64
C VAL A 300 0.93 -7.17 -9.94
N LEU A 301 1.33 -6.56 -8.83
CA LEU A 301 2.39 -7.08 -7.97
C LEU A 301 1.81 -8.07 -6.95
N LEU A 302 2.33 -9.29 -6.96
CA LEU A 302 2.00 -10.35 -6.02
C LEU A 302 3.20 -10.57 -5.09
N SER A 303 3.10 -10.02 -3.87
CA SER A 303 4.17 -10.08 -2.87
C SER A 303 4.14 -11.36 -2.03
N GLY A 304 3.10 -12.19 -2.17
CA GLY A 304 2.90 -13.43 -1.43
C GLY A 304 2.96 -14.69 -2.29
N PRO A 305 2.93 -15.88 -1.65
CA PRO A 305 2.90 -17.15 -2.36
C PRO A 305 1.61 -17.28 -3.17
N ILE A 306 1.71 -17.77 -4.41
CA ILE A 306 0.55 -17.99 -5.28
C ILE A 306 0.57 -19.37 -5.93
N ALA A 307 -0.57 -20.06 -5.89
CA ALA A 307 -0.77 -21.33 -6.60
C ALA A 307 -1.13 -21.09 -8.08
N PRO A 308 -0.87 -22.06 -8.99
CA PRO A 308 -1.27 -21.95 -10.39
C PRO A 308 -2.76 -21.64 -10.58
N THR A 309 -3.64 -22.20 -9.74
CA THR A 309 -5.08 -21.94 -9.77
C THR A 309 -5.43 -20.49 -9.40
N GLY A 310 -4.72 -19.89 -8.45
CA GLY A 310 -4.89 -18.48 -8.10
C GLY A 310 -4.42 -17.54 -9.22
N LEU A 311 -3.31 -17.87 -9.88
CA LEU A 311 -2.84 -17.09 -11.02
C LEU A 311 -3.77 -17.24 -12.24
N ALA A 312 -4.33 -18.43 -12.46
CA ALA A 312 -5.36 -18.64 -13.48
C ALA A 312 -6.66 -17.89 -13.16
N ALA A 313 -7.02 -17.74 -11.87
CA ALA A 313 -8.14 -16.91 -11.45
C ALA A 313 -7.92 -15.44 -11.81
N LEU A 314 -6.74 -14.89 -11.51
CA LEU A 314 -6.36 -13.53 -11.90
C LEU A 314 -6.42 -13.35 -13.43
N ALA A 315 -5.89 -14.30 -14.20
CA ALA A 315 -5.95 -14.27 -15.66
C ALA A 315 -7.40 -14.24 -16.18
N ARG A 316 -8.30 -15.04 -15.59
CA ARG A 316 -9.74 -15.03 -15.92
C ARG A 316 -10.44 -13.72 -15.51
N ALA A 317 -9.96 -13.06 -14.46
CA ALA A 317 -10.40 -11.73 -14.06
C ALA A 317 -9.88 -10.60 -14.98
N GLY A 318 -9.06 -10.91 -15.99
CA GLY A 318 -8.51 -9.95 -16.95
C GLY A 318 -7.07 -9.53 -16.67
N GLU A 319 -6.49 -9.97 -15.55
CA GLU A 319 -5.12 -9.63 -15.17
C GLU A 319 -4.10 -10.54 -15.88
N THR A 320 -3.59 -10.06 -17.00
CA THR A 320 -2.70 -10.82 -17.89
C THR A 320 -1.22 -10.62 -17.63
N ARG A 321 -0.84 -9.66 -16.78
CA ARG A 321 0.56 -9.32 -16.46
C ARG A 321 0.75 -9.25 -14.96
N VAL A 322 1.63 -10.10 -14.43
CA VAL A 322 1.92 -10.18 -12.99
C VAL A 322 3.40 -10.08 -12.69
N VAL A 323 3.76 -9.45 -11.58
CA VAL A 323 5.09 -9.54 -10.99
C VAL A 323 5.01 -10.45 -9.77
N LEU A 324 5.82 -11.50 -9.76
CA LEU A 324 5.91 -12.49 -8.69
C LEU A 324 7.17 -12.25 -7.87
N ALA A 325 7.08 -12.46 -6.56
CA ALA A 325 8.26 -12.64 -5.73
C ALA A 325 9.05 -13.88 -6.21
N GLU A 326 10.38 -13.81 -6.18
CA GLU A 326 11.23 -14.91 -6.63
C GLU A 326 11.03 -16.20 -5.82
N ASP A 327 10.75 -16.08 -4.53
CA ASP A 327 10.51 -17.21 -3.63
C ASP A 327 9.18 -17.95 -3.88
N ALA A 328 8.31 -17.38 -4.73
CA ALA A 328 7.14 -18.05 -5.27
C ALA A 328 7.48 -19.05 -6.39
N LEU A 329 8.71 -19.04 -6.91
CA LEU A 329 9.16 -19.94 -7.97
C LEU A 329 9.84 -21.19 -7.41
N ALA A 330 9.69 -22.32 -8.11
CA ALA A 330 10.38 -23.56 -7.75
C ALA A 330 11.90 -23.47 -7.96
N ALA A 331 12.35 -22.63 -8.89
CA ALA A 331 13.75 -22.33 -9.14
C ALA A 331 13.96 -20.81 -9.24
N ALA A 332 14.90 -20.31 -8.43
CA ALA A 332 15.26 -18.91 -8.31
C ALA A 332 15.94 -18.38 -9.59
N PRO A 333 15.35 -17.41 -10.33
CA PRO A 333 16.02 -16.77 -11.46
C PRO A 333 17.39 -16.20 -11.10
N SER A 334 17.57 -15.68 -9.88
CA SER A 334 18.82 -15.12 -9.35
C SER A 334 19.98 -16.12 -9.30
N ALA A 335 19.72 -17.42 -9.42
CA ALA A 335 20.75 -18.46 -9.58
C ALA A 335 21.18 -18.69 -11.05
N THR A 336 20.56 -18.00 -12.01
CA THR A 336 20.79 -18.15 -13.47
C THR A 336 21.03 -16.81 -14.14
N LEU A 337 21.36 -16.74 -15.44
CA LEU A 337 21.50 -15.45 -16.15
C LEU A 337 20.16 -14.83 -16.62
N THR A 338 19.04 -15.42 -16.22
CA THR A 338 17.72 -15.25 -16.84
C THR A 338 16.80 -14.35 -16.01
N TRP A 339 17.35 -13.37 -15.31
CA TRP A 339 16.58 -12.42 -14.50
C TRP A 339 15.76 -11.49 -15.40
N GLY A 340 14.59 -11.07 -14.91
CA GLY A 340 13.73 -10.10 -15.59
C GLY A 340 13.23 -10.51 -16.98
N THR A 341 13.51 -11.73 -17.44
CA THR A 341 12.89 -12.29 -18.65
C THR A 341 11.46 -12.72 -18.33
N PRO A 342 10.45 -12.29 -19.10
CA PRO A 342 9.08 -12.72 -18.87
C PRO A 342 8.91 -14.20 -19.18
N PHE A 343 8.01 -14.85 -18.45
CA PHE A 343 7.74 -16.29 -18.58
C PHE A 343 6.26 -16.60 -18.36
N ARG A 344 5.86 -17.82 -18.74
CA ARG A 344 4.54 -18.37 -18.42
C ARG A 344 4.64 -19.31 -17.23
N ALA A 345 3.70 -19.23 -16.29
CA ALA A 345 3.65 -20.20 -15.21
C ALA A 345 3.14 -21.56 -15.74
N THR A 346 3.75 -22.66 -15.31
CA THR A 346 3.31 -24.01 -15.69
C THR A 346 1.85 -24.23 -15.29
N GLY A 347 1.02 -24.69 -16.22
CA GLY A 347 -0.40 -24.96 -16.00
C GLY A 347 -1.29 -23.71 -15.99
N VAL A 348 -0.76 -22.53 -16.34
CA VAL A 348 -1.53 -21.28 -16.42
C VAL A 348 -1.49 -20.73 -17.84
N ALA A 349 -2.66 -20.59 -18.45
CA ALA A 349 -2.84 -19.92 -19.73
C ALA A 349 -3.20 -18.44 -19.51
N GLY A 350 -2.88 -17.58 -20.49
CA GLY A 350 -3.37 -16.19 -20.53
C GLY A 350 -2.64 -15.17 -19.64
N ALA A 351 -1.73 -15.59 -18.76
CA ALA A 351 -0.90 -14.69 -17.96
C ALA A 351 0.59 -14.77 -18.34
N LEU A 352 1.24 -13.62 -18.34
CA LEU A 352 2.68 -13.46 -18.41
C LEU A 352 3.20 -12.95 -17.07
N ALA A 353 4.30 -13.52 -16.60
CA ALA A 353 4.88 -13.22 -15.30
C ALA A 353 6.31 -12.68 -15.44
N LEU A 354 6.67 -11.74 -14.56
CA LEU A 354 8.04 -11.39 -14.24
C LEU A 354 8.36 -11.80 -12.81
N ALA A 355 9.63 -12.02 -12.51
CA ALA A 355 10.09 -12.28 -11.15
C ALA A 355 10.93 -11.10 -10.65
N THR A 356 10.75 -10.73 -9.39
CA THR A 356 11.68 -9.85 -8.67
C THR A 356 13.04 -10.52 -8.48
N ASP A 357 14.13 -9.79 -8.36
CA ASP A 357 15.41 -10.31 -7.85
C ASP A 357 15.40 -10.29 -6.32
N GLY A 358 15.28 -11.46 -5.70
CA GLY A 358 15.15 -11.65 -4.27
C GLY A 358 16.38 -11.22 -3.47
N PRO A 359 17.61 -11.63 -3.84
CA PRO A 359 18.84 -11.17 -3.19
C PRO A 359 19.01 -9.64 -3.20
N LEU A 360 18.86 -8.99 -4.36
CA LEU A 360 18.96 -7.53 -4.46
C LEU A 360 17.81 -6.81 -3.73
N SER A 361 16.59 -7.31 -3.85
CA SER A 361 15.43 -6.79 -3.09
C SER A 361 15.64 -6.92 -1.58
N THR A 362 16.36 -7.95 -1.12
CA THR A 362 16.74 -8.11 0.29
C THR A 362 17.85 -7.15 0.72
N LEU A 363 18.81 -6.89 -0.16
CA LEU A 363 19.83 -5.85 0.05
C LEU A 363 19.22 -4.45 0.17
N LEU A 364 18.12 -4.20 -0.56
CA LEU A 364 17.26 -3.02 -0.44
C LEU A 364 16.39 -2.97 0.83
N ARG A 365 16.39 -4.00 1.68
CA ARG A 365 15.65 -4.00 2.95
C ARG A 365 16.53 -4.01 4.21
N GLY A 366 17.77 -4.50 4.10
CA GLY A 366 18.61 -4.77 5.27
C GLY A 366 18.97 -3.53 6.11
N GLY A 367 18.45 -3.45 7.35
CA GLY A 367 18.67 -2.31 8.27
C GLY A 367 20.02 -2.29 9.00
N ALA A 368 20.81 -3.38 8.95
CA ALA A 368 22.10 -3.45 9.65
C ALA A 368 23.21 -2.62 8.98
N ARG A 369 23.02 -2.21 7.72
CA ARG A 369 23.99 -1.46 6.92
C ARG A 369 23.51 -0.01 6.75
N THR A 370 24.47 0.91 6.62
CA THR A 370 24.19 2.33 6.34
C THR A 370 23.63 2.50 4.93
N ALA A 371 22.86 3.57 4.68
CA ALA A 371 22.28 3.84 3.36
C ALA A 371 23.36 3.89 2.26
N GLY A 372 24.44 4.64 2.46
CA GLY A 372 25.54 4.74 1.49
C GLY A 372 26.21 3.41 1.15
N LEU A 373 26.44 2.54 2.16
CA LEU A 373 26.98 1.21 1.92
C LEU A 373 26.03 0.33 1.11
N ARG A 374 24.73 0.42 1.41
CA ARG A 374 23.71 -0.35 0.70
C ARG A 374 23.59 0.11 -0.75
N THR A 375 23.58 1.42 -1.00
CA THR A 375 23.59 1.98 -2.35
C THR A 375 24.78 1.46 -3.15
N ALA A 376 26.00 1.55 -2.61
CA ALA A 376 27.21 1.08 -3.29
C ALA A 376 27.18 -0.43 -3.57
N LEU A 377 26.62 -1.24 -2.66
CA LEU A 377 26.45 -2.67 -2.89
C LEU A 377 25.37 -2.99 -3.92
N VAL A 378 24.24 -2.27 -3.94
CA VAL A 378 23.14 -2.49 -4.90
C VAL A 378 23.60 -2.14 -6.30
N LEU A 379 24.12 -0.93 -6.49
CA LEU A 379 24.56 -0.47 -7.81
C LEU A 379 25.72 -1.37 -8.31
N GLY A 380 26.76 -1.60 -7.50
CA GLY A 380 27.87 -2.45 -7.92
C GLY A 380 27.47 -3.90 -8.17
N THR A 381 26.37 -4.37 -7.57
CA THR A 381 25.79 -5.67 -7.93
C THR A 381 25.10 -5.60 -9.28
N LEU A 382 24.32 -4.57 -9.58
CA LEU A 382 23.70 -4.38 -10.91
C LEU A 382 24.75 -4.30 -12.02
N ASP A 383 25.87 -3.62 -11.77
CA ASP A 383 27.02 -3.58 -12.67
C ASP A 383 27.65 -4.95 -12.87
N PHE A 384 27.74 -5.75 -11.80
CA PHE A 384 28.22 -7.12 -11.90
C PHE A 384 27.28 -7.94 -12.80
N LEU A 385 25.96 -7.81 -12.61
CA LEU A 385 24.96 -8.50 -13.43
C LEU A 385 25.05 -8.09 -14.91
N HIS A 386 25.38 -6.83 -15.20
CA HIS A 386 25.69 -6.37 -16.55
C HIS A 386 26.91 -7.10 -17.11
N TYR A 387 28.03 -7.14 -16.39
CA TYR A 387 29.28 -7.79 -16.82
C TYR A 387 29.18 -9.31 -16.99
N GLU A 388 28.17 -9.97 -16.42
CA GLU A 388 27.95 -11.39 -16.70
C GLU A 388 27.52 -11.66 -18.15
N ALA A 389 26.89 -10.70 -18.83
CA ALA A 389 26.56 -10.79 -20.26
C ALA A 389 26.44 -9.39 -20.90
N PRO A 390 27.56 -8.65 -21.08
CA PRO A 390 27.54 -7.23 -21.44
C PRO A 390 27.04 -6.95 -22.86
N ASN A 391 27.10 -7.97 -23.73
CA ASN A 391 26.68 -7.92 -25.13
C ASN A 391 25.54 -8.91 -25.41
N ALA A 392 24.65 -9.13 -24.43
CA ALA A 392 23.49 -9.98 -24.65
C ALA A 392 22.68 -9.46 -25.86
N PRO A 393 22.24 -10.36 -26.77
CA PRO A 393 21.54 -9.96 -27.99
C PRO A 393 20.15 -9.38 -27.69
N VAL A 394 19.57 -9.73 -26.55
CA VAL A 394 18.28 -9.23 -26.08
C VAL A 394 18.47 -8.33 -24.85
N PRO A 395 17.70 -7.25 -24.70
CA PRO A 395 17.76 -6.41 -23.50
C PRO A 395 17.42 -7.22 -22.25
N ARG A 396 18.33 -7.21 -21.28
CA ARG A 396 18.16 -7.87 -19.97
C ARG A 396 17.57 -6.89 -18.97
N ALA A 397 16.82 -7.41 -18.01
CA ALA A 397 16.20 -6.60 -16.99
C ALA A 397 16.34 -7.18 -15.58
N VAL A 398 16.25 -6.30 -14.58
CA VAL A 398 16.18 -6.66 -13.16
C VAL A 398 15.02 -5.90 -12.54
N VAL A 399 14.16 -6.62 -11.83
CA VAL A 399 13.02 -6.05 -11.12
C VAL A 399 13.31 -6.09 -9.63
N LEU A 400 13.36 -4.93 -8.98
CA LEU A 400 13.62 -4.80 -7.55
C LEU A 400 12.36 -4.35 -6.83
N ALA A 401 12.02 -4.99 -5.72
CA ALA A 401 10.87 -4.62 -4.90
C ALA A 401 11.26 -4.43 -3.43
N ALA A 402 10.89 -3.30 -2.83
CA ALA A 402 11.14 -3.02 -1.42
C ALA A 402 9.91 -2.37 -0.75
N PRO A 403 9.58 -2.70 0.50
CA PRO A 403 8.60 -1.97 1.29
C PRO A 403 9.17 -0.63 1.73
N LEU A 404 8.35 0.43 1.68
CA LEU A 404 8.77 1.79 2.02
C LEU A 404 9.34 1.94 3.43
N SER A 405 8.89 1.13 4.39
CA SER A 405 9.40 1.12 5.78
C SER A 405 10.85 0.68 5.89
N ALA A 406 11.33 -0.11 4.93
CA ALA A 406 12.71 -0.59 4.88
C ALA A 406 13.62 0.35 4.05
N THR A 407 13.03 1.29 3.33
CA THR A 407 13.73 2.22 2.44
C THR A 407 13.86 3.61 3.06
N SER A 408 15.06 3.96 3.51
CA SER A 408 15.30 5.30 4.07
C SER A 408 15.29 6.39 2.97
N PRO A 409 14.92 7.65 3.28
CA PRO A 409 14.97 8.76 2.32
C PRO A 409 16.37 8.97 1.72
N THR A 410 17.41 8.78 2.53
CA THR A 410 18.82 8.86 2.08
C THR A 410 19.15 7.77 1.07
N LEU A 411 18.69 6.53 1.31
CA LEU A 411 18.88 5.43 0.38
C LEU A 411 18.21 5.71 -0.97
N ILE A 412 16.97 6.21 -0.97
CA ILE A 412 16.24 6.53 -2.21
C ILE A 412 16.98 7.61 -2.99
N ASN A 413 17.38 8.70 -2.33
CA ASN A 413 18.12 9.78 -2.99
C ASN A 413 19.45 9.27 -3.57
N ASP A 414 20.23 8.52 -2.79
CA ASP A 414 21.54 8.02 -3.22
C ASP A 414 21.40 6.99 -4.35
N LEU A 415 20.42 6.08 -4.26
CA LEU A 415 20.17 5.05 -5.26
C LEU A 415 19.70 5.66 -6.58
N THR A 416 18.71 6.57 -6.55
CA THR A 416 18.19 7.22 -7.76
C THR A 416 19.24 8.13 -8.41
N ALA A 417 20.04 8.84 -7.61
CA ALA A 417 21.18 9.61 -8.12
C ALA A 417 22.26 8.71 -8.73
N GLY A 418 22.55 7.55 -8.13
CA GLY A 418 23.47 6.57 -8.68
C GLY A 418 22.99 6.00 -10.01
N LEU A 419 21.78 5.45 -10.04
CA LEU A 419 21.16 4.90 -11.25
C LEU A 419 21.04 5.90 -12.40
N GLY A 420 20.85 7.19 -12.09
CA GLY A 420 20.78 8.25 -13.10
C GLY A 420 22.13 8.59 -13.74
N ASN A 421 23.25 8.23 -13.11
CA ASN A 421 24.61 8.51 -13.59
C ASN A 421 25.40 7.27 -14.00
N ASP A 422 24.82 6.09 -13.80
CA ASP A 422 25.45 4.80 -14.08
C ASP A 422 25.31 4.45 -15.57
N PRO A 423 26.43 4.21 -16.30
CA PRO A 423 26.41 3.87 -17.71
C PRO A 423 26.08 2.39 -18.01
N PHE A 424 26.06 1.51 -17.02
CA PHE A 424 25.82 0.07 -17.19
C PHE A 424 24.36 -0.31 -16.95
N VAL A 425 23.59 0.58 -16.34
CA VAL A 425 22.17 0.37 -16.05
C VAL A 425 21.33 1.50 -16.63
N ARG A 426 20.04 1.21 -16.84
CA ARG A 426 19.04 2.21 -17.21
C ARG A 426 17.74 1.91 -16.50
N THR A 427 17.20 2.89 -15.79
CA THR A 427 15.90 2.75 -15.13
C THR A 427 14.76 2.69 -16.15
N THR A 428 13.78 1.82 -15.91
CA THR A 428 12.61 1.63 -16.77
C THR A 428 11.35 1.35 -15.96
N THR A 429 10.19 1.50 -16.59
CA THR A 429 8.90 1.04 -16.04
C THR A 429 8.70 -0.46 -16.30
N LEU A 430 7.74 -1.08 -15.63
CA LEU A 430 7.48 -2.52 -15.80
C LEU A 430 6.89 -2.90 -17.15
N THR A 431 6.03 -2.06 -17.74
CA THR A 431 5.25 -2.41 -18.94
C THR A 431 6.10 -2.92 -20.13
N PRO A 432 7.21 -2.26 -20.51
CA PRO A 432 8.08 -2.76 -21.59
C PRO A 432 8.70 -4.14 -21.34
N LEU A 433 8.82 -4.55 -20.08
CA LEU A 433 9.44 -5.83 -19.70
C LEU A 433 8.51 -7.04 -19.93
N PHE A 434 7.22 -6.81 -20.21
CA PHE A 434 6.25 -7.85 -20.54
C PHE A 434 6.09 -8.11 -22.05
N ASP A 435 7.06 -7.72 -22.88
CA ASP A 435 7.03 -8.07 -24.31
C ASP A 435 7.13 -9.60 -24.47
N ALA A 436 6.11 -10.19 -25.11
CA ALA A 436 6.03 -11.62 -25.37
C ALA A 436 7.21 -12.16 -26.20
N ARG A 437 7.91 -11.31 -26.97
CA ARG A 437 9.12 -11.66 -27.73
C ARG A 437 10.33 -11.95 -26.83
N LEU A 438 10.32 -11.45 -25.60
CA LEU A 438 11.37 -11.69 -24.60
C LEU A 438 11.19 -13.03 -23.87
N VAL A 439 10.07 -13.73 -24.10
CA VAL A 439 9.81 -15.03 -23.48
C VAL A 439 10.76 -16.07 -24.04
N GLY A 440 11.57 -16.65 -23.14
CA GLY A 440 12.59 -17.63 -23.50
C GLY A 440 13.87 -17.04 -24.11
N ALA A 441 14.00 -15.70 -24.12
CA ALA A 441 15.21 -15.03 -24.59
C ALA A 441 16.43 -15.37 -23.72
N ASP A 442 17.63 -15.24 -24.31
CA ASP A 442 18.92 -15.47 -23.63
C ASP A 442 19.03 -16.81 -22.87
N GLY A 443 18.40 -17.85 -23.41
CA GLY A 443 18.39 -19.19 -22.80
C GLY A 443 17.48 -19.31 -21.56
N ALA A 444 16.64 -18.31 -21.30
CA ALA A 444 15.64 -18.38 -20.25
C ALA A 444 14.60 -19.48 -20.52
N PRO A 445 14.10 -20.15 -19.47
CA PRO A 445 12.96 -21.05 -19.64
C PRO A 445 11.70 -20.22 -19.92
N ALA A 446 11.05 -20.51 -21.06
CA ALA A 446 9.78 -19.88 -21.44
C ALA A 446 8.64 -20.20 -20.45
N THR A 447 8.74 -21.34 -19.76
CA THR A 447 7.81 -21.79 -18.73
C THR A 447 8.53 -22.01 -17.40
N ARG A 448 7.93 -21.58 -16.29
CA ARG A 448 8.48 -21.80 -14.95
C ARG A 448 7.42 -22.39 -14.02
N ALA A 449 7.84 -23.34 -13.18
CA ALA A 449 6.99 -23.91 -12.15
C ALA A 449 6.93 -22.97 -10.93
N LEU A 450 5.72 -22.79 -10.41
CA LEU A 450 5.50 -22.16 -9.11
C LEU A 450 5.81 -23.15 -8.00
N LYS A 451 6.24 -22.63 -6.86
CA LYS A 451 6.40 -23.42 -5.64
C LYS A 451 5.03 -23.90 -5.16
N PRO A 452 4.88 -25.16 -4.73
CA PRO A 452 3.61 -25.65 -4.20
C PRO A 452 3.17 -24.82 -2.99
N VAL A 453 1.92 -24.36 -3.03
CA VAL A 453 1.25 -23.67 -1.92
C VAL A 453 0.17 -24.60 -1.39
N ALA A 454 0.04 -24.70 -0.07
CA ALA A 454 -1.04 -25.48 0.53
C ALA A 454 -2.40 -24.87 0.10
N PRO A 455 -3.35 -25.70 -0.37
CA PRO A 455 -4.66 -25.19 -0.72
C PRO A 455 -5.33 -24.62 0.52
N SER A 456 -5.99 -23.48 0.35
CA SER A 456 -6.84 -22.90 1.39
C SER A 456 -8.08 -23.77 1.59
N THR A 457 -8.52 -23.88 2.84
CA THR A 457 -9.75 -24.61 3.18
C THR A 457 -10.84 -23.62 3.52
N TRP A 458 -12.03 -23.83 2.95
CA TRP A 458 -13.22 -23.03 3.19
C TRP A 458 -14.32 -23.96 3.71
N SER A 459 -15.02 -23.54 4.76
CA SER A 459 -16.25 -24.21 5.18
C SER A 459 -17.45 -23.68 4.40
N SER A 460 -18.50 -24.48 4.26
CA SER A 460 -19.77 -24.01 3.67
C SER A 460 -20.34 -22.80 4.43
N ARG A 461 -20.12 -22.73 5.75
CA ARG A 461 -20.48 -21.57 6.58
C ARG A 461 -19.72 -20.31 6.15
N ASN A 462 -18.42 -20.41 5.87
CA ASN A 462 -17.64 -19.26 5.42
C ASN A 462 -18.18 -18.73 4.10
N VAL A 463 -18.42 -19.60 3.11
CA VAL A 463 -18.92 -19.20 1.79
C VAL A 463 -20.29 -18.54 1.89
N ALA A 464 -21.23 -19.16 2.62
CA ALA A 464 -22.57 -18.61 2.81
C ALA A 464 -22.55 -17.25 3.54
N SER A 465 -21.81 -17.16 4.65
CA SER A 465 -21.71 -15.91 5.43
C SER A 465 -21.03 -14.80 4.62
N LEU A 466 -20.00 -15.13 3.85
CA LEU A 466 -19.30 -14.18 2.99
C LEU A 466 -20.22 -13.65 1.88
N LEU A 467 -20.99 -14.51 1.22
CA LEU A 467 -21.96 -14.10 0.20
C LEU A 467 -23.01 -13.14 0.76
N THR A 468 -23.52 -13.41 1.97
CA THR A 468 -24.45 -12.51 2.67
C THR A 468 -23.82 -11.14 2.90
N VAL A 469 -22.66 -11.07 3.57
CA VAL A 469 -22.02 -9.78 3.89
C VAL A 469 -21.59 -9.03 2.63
N ILE A 470 -21.17 -9.72 1.56
CA ILE A 470 -20.89 -9.09 0.25
C ILE A 470 -22.16 -8.41 -0.29
N GLY A 471 -23.30 -9.12 -0.29
CA GLY A 471 -24.57 -8.60 -0.77
C GLY A 471 -25.02 -7.37 0.02
N GLU A 472 -24.99 -7.47 1.34
CA GLU A 472 -25.37 -6.39 2.25
C GLU A 472 -24.44 -5.18 2.14
N VAL A 473 -23.12 -5.37 2.14
CA VAL A 473 -22.15 -4.27 2.01
C VAL A 473 -22.25 -3.61 0.63
N ASN A 474 -22.47 -4.36 -0.45
CA ASN A 474 -22.67 -3.77 -1.78
C ASN A 474 -23.97 -2.96 -1.85
N SER A 475 -25.04 -3.48 -1.26
CA SER A 475 -26.32 -2.80 -1.13
C SER A 475 -26.20 -1.50 -0.35
N PHE A 476 -25.54 -1.56 0.82
CA PHE A 476 -25.24 -0.39 1.64
C PHE A 476 -24.36 0.63 0.89
N ALA A 477 -23.32 0.18 0.21
CA ALA A 477 -22.40 1.05 -0.51
C ALA A 477 -23.05 1.79 -1.69
N GLN A 478 -24.14 1.27 -2.27
CA GLN A 478 -24.95 1.98 -3.28
C GLN A 478 -25.82 3.09 -2.66
N ALA A 479 -26.21 2.93 -1.39
CA ALA A 479 -27.00 3.90 -0.65
C ALA A 479 -26.16 5.10 -0.16
N VAL A 480 -24.90 4.87 0.20
CA VAL A 480 -24.00 5.91 0.71
C VAL A 480 -23.65 6.93 -0.38
N ARG A 481 -23.92 8.22 -0.14
CA ARG A 481 -23.66 9.32 -1.09
C ARG A 481 -22.39 10.11 -0.78
N SER A 482 -21.94 10.09 0.47
CA SER A 482 -20.74 10.80 0.90
C SER A 482 -20.00 10.03 1.99
N GLY A 483 -18.73 10.41 2.21
CA GLY A 483 -17.90 9.84 3.27
C GLY A 483 -17.24 8.49 2.90
N PRO A 484 -16.27 8.04 3.72
CA PRO A 484 -15.44 6.87 3.40
C PRO A 484 -16.00 5.53 3.95
N VAL A 485 -17.20 5.53 4.55
CA VAL A 485 -17.74 4.34 5.26
C VAL A 485 -17.98 3.14 4.34
N ALA A 486 -18.53 3.37 3.14
CA ALA A 486 -18.74 2.31 2.15
C ALA A 486 -17.42 1.65 1.75
N THR A 487 -16.38 2.47 1.61
CA THR A 487 -15.02 2.02 1.32
C THR A 487 -14.42 1.22 2.48
N ALA A 488 -14.63 1.66 3.73
CA ALA A 488 -14.18 0.93 4.92
C ALA A 488 -14.78 -0.47 4.99
N LEU A 489 -16.09 -0.60 4.73
CA LEU A 489 -16.79 -1.87 4.74
C LEU A 489 -16.32 -2.80 3.61
N ARG A 490 -16.09 -2.27 2.40
CA ARG A 490 -15.50 -3.05 1.30
C ARG A 490 -14.09 -3.57 1.63
N VAL A 491 -13.26 -2.75 2.27
CA VAL A 491 -11.93 -3.18 2.75
C VAL A 491 -12.06 -4.26 3.83
N ALA A 492 -13.05 -4.15 4.75
CA ALA A 492 -13.29 -5.16 5.76
C ALA A 492 -13.70 -6.51 5.13
N VAL A 493 -14.62 -6.50 4.17
CA VAL A 493 -15.00 -7.71 3.41
C VAL A 493 -13.80 -8.28 2.66
N ALA A 494 -13.06 -7.46 1.92
CA ALA A 494 -11.86 -7.89 1.20
C ALA A 494 -10.80 -8.53 2.12
N SER A 495 -10.66 -8.02 3.34
CA SER A 495 -9.75 -8.63 4.33
C SER A 495 -10.20 -10.00 4.83
N ALA A 496 -11.50 -10.30 4.80
CA ALA A 496 -12.03 -11.61 5.17
C ALA A 496 -11.79 -12.68 4.09
N GLU A 497 -11.45 -12.27 2.87
CA GLU A 497 -11.16 -13.14 1.72
C GLU A 497 -9.69 -13.61 1.67
N GLN A 498 -8.91 -13.31 2.69
CA GLN A 498 -7.50 -13.72 2.78
C GLN A 498 -7.36 -15.21 3.18
N VAL A 499 -6.18 -15.77 2.94
CA VAL A 499 -5.79 -17.13 3.27
C VAL A 499 -5.76 -17.28 4.79
N GLY A 500 -6.36 -18.35 5.29
CA GLY A 500 -6.38 -18.65 6.71
C GLY A 500 -7.15 -19.92 7.02
N ALA A 501 -7.16 -20.31 8.30
CA ALA A 501 -8.02 -21.40 8.76
C ALA A 501 -9.51 -20.99 8.70
N PRO A 502 -10.44 -21.95 8.49
CA PRO A 502 -11.87 -21.66 8.42
C PRO A 502 -12.43 -20.86 9.60
N GLY A 503 -11.92 -21.11 10.82
CA GLY A 503 -12.30 -20.37 12.03
C GLY A 503 -11.89 -18.90 11.97
N SER A 504 -10.61 -18.62 11.74
CA SER A 504 -10.09 -17.24 11.63
C SER A 504 -10.74 -16.46 10.48
N ARG A 505 -11.10 -17.15 9.39
CA ARG A 505 -11.88 -16.56 8.30
C ARG A 505 -13.28 -16.18 8.74
N GLN A 506 -13.96 -17.07 9.47
CA GLN A 506 -15.27 -16.78 10.03
C GLN A 506 -15.23 -15.57 10.97
N ASP A 507 -14.22 -15.49 11.83
CA ASP A 507 -14.02 -14.34 12.73
C ASP A 507 -13.77 -13.03 11.95
N ALA A 508 -13.15 -13.10 10.78
CA ALA A 508 -12.98 -11.93 9.90
C ALA A 508 -14.29 -11.51 9.22
N ILE A 509 -15.09 -12.48 8.76
CA ILE A 509 -16.43 -12.23 8.20
C ILE A 509 -17.34 -11.61 9.26
N GLU A 510 -17.37 -12.17 10.48
CA GLU A 510 -18.18 -11.66 11.60
C GLU A 510 -17.75 -10.25 12.02
N ARG A 511 -16.46 -9.91 11.95
CA ARG A 511 -16.00 -8.53 12.15
C ARG A 511 -16.47 -7.58 11.06
N ALA A 512 -16.50 -8.01 9.79
CA ALA A 512 -17.04 -7.19 8.71
C ALA A 512 -18.56 -6.98 8.88
N GLN A 513 -19.28 -8.02 9.28
CA GLN A 513 -20.72 -7.95 9.61
C GLN A 513 -20.97 -6.99 10.78
N ALA A 514 -20.26 -7.17 11.90
CA ALA A 514 -20.42 -6.31 13.06
C ALA A 514 -20.10 -4.84 12.76
N ALA A 515 -19.14 -4.58 11.85
CA ALA A 515 -18.85 -3.23 11.38
C ALA A 515 -20.00 -2.63 10.56
N LEU A 516 -20.69 -3.44 9.73
CA LEU A 516 -21.90 -3.04 9.03
C LEU A 516 -23.05 -2.79 10.00
N ASP A 517 -23.34 -3.73 10.90
CA ASP A 517 -24.41 -3.64 11.90
C ASP A 517 -24.25 -2.38 12.78
N ALA A 518 -23.01 -2.04 13.13
CA ALA A 518 -22.72 -0.80 13.84
C ALA A 518 -23.09 0.47 13.06
N GLN A 519 -23.01 0.45 11.72
CA GLN A 519 -23.50 1.57 10.88
C GLN A 519 -25.03 1.56 10.79
N LEU A 520 -25.66 0.39 10.69
CA LEU A 520 -27.12 0.26 10.64
C LEU A 520 -27.76 0.78 11.94
N GLY A 521 -27.15 0.50 13.11
CA GLY A 521 -27.60 1.02 14.41
C GLY A 521 -27.50 2.55 14.58
N LEU A 522 -26.93 3.27 13.62
CA LEU A 522 -26.93 4.73 13.60
C LEU A 522 -28.20 5.31 12.95
N VAL A 523 -29.02 4.49 12.31
CA VAL A 523 -30.28 4.90 11.68
C VAL A 523 -31.45 4.26 12.42
N SER A 524 -32.49 5.04 12.69
CA SER A 524 -33.70 4.54 13.35
C SER A 524 -34.94 5.29 12.86
N ILE A 525 -36.10 4.66 12.96
CA ILE A 525 -37.40 5.29 12.68
C ILE A 525 -38.01 5.74 14.02
N ASP A 526 -38.65 6.91 14.06
CA ASP A 526 -39.38 7.36 15.24
C ASP A 526 -40.62 6.48 15.48
N GLU A 527 -40.74 5.96 16.70
CA GLU A 527 -41.81 5.06 17.10
C GLU A 527 -42.99 5.80 17.76
N SER A 528 -42.90 7.14 17.82
CA SER A 528 -43.91 7.98 18.45
C SER A 528 -45.28 7.86 17.79
N THR A 529 -46.35 7.91 18.58
CA THR A 529 -47.72 7.77 18.07
C THR A 529 -48.07 8.94 17.16
N ILE A 530 -48.46 8.64 15.92
CA ILE A 530 -48.86 9.66 14.95
C ILE A 530 -50.38 9.86 15.03
N THR A 531 -50.84 11.09 15.15
CA THR A 531 -52.26 11.42 15.12
C THR A 531 -52.64 12.05 13.77
N LEU A 532 -53.48 11.37 12.99
CA LEU A 532 -54.01 11.89 11.73
C LEU A 532 -55.24 12.75 12.01
N ALA A 533 -55.23 14.00 11.51
CA ALA A 533 -56.31 14.97 11.71
C ALA A 533 -57.54 14.71 10.82
N GLY A 534 -57.45 13.83 9.82
CA GLY A 534 -58.57 13.46 8.98
C GLY A 534 -58.17 12.53 7.82
N PRO A 535 -59.14 12.06 7.02
CA PRO A 535 -58.87 11.28 5.82
C PRO A 535 -58.11 12.12 4.79
N GLY A 536 -57.07 11.56 4.17
CA GLY A 536 -56.33 12.25 3.11
C GLY A 536 -55.13 13.09 3.59
N THR A 537 -54.88 13.16 4.90
CA THR A 537 -53.68 13.83 5.42
C THR A 537 -52.44 12.97 5.16
N ALA A 538 -51.33 13.61 4.80
CA ALA A 538 -50.04 12.94 4.77
C ALA A 538 -49.66 12.44 6.17
N LEU A 539 -49.13 11.24 6.21
CA LEU A 539 -48.59 10.60 7.40
C LEU A 539 -47.09 10.96 7.47
N PRO A 540 -46.65 11.76 8.45
CA PRO A 540 -45.24 12.08 8.61
C PRO A 540 -44.51 10.87 9.19
N VAL A 541 -43.56 10.31 8.44
CA VAL A 541 -42.63 9.30 8.92
C VAL A 541 -41.30 9.98 9.22
N THR A 542 -40.94 10.05 10.51
CA THR A 542 -39.69 10.66 10.95
C THR A 542 -38.59 9.61 11.02
N VAL A 543 -37.47 9.86 10.35
CA VAL A 543 -36.26 9.03 10.38
C VAL A 543 -35.15 9.81 11.07
N HIS A 544 -34.48 9.18 12.02
CA HIS A 544 -33.30 9.70 12.71
C HIS A 544 -32.03 9.07 12.14
N SER A 545 -31.00 9.88 11.92
CA SER A 545 -29.70 9.45 11.42
C SER A 545 -28.56 10.07 12.23
N ARG A 546 -27.68 9.24 12.79
CA ARG A 546 -26.47 9.64 13.52
C ARG A 546 -25.18 9.33 12.74
N THR A 547 -25.30 9.07 11.45
CA THR A 547 -24.23 8.53 10.60
C THR A 547 -23.08 9.52 10.36
N GLY A 548 -23.36 10.82 10.33
CA GLY A 548 -22.37 11.84 9.92
C GLY A 548 -22.02 11.81 8.42
N TYR A 549 -22.77 11.06 7.61
CA TYR A 549 -22.65 10.98 6.15
C TYR A 549 -24.03 10.88 5.49
N HIS A 550 -24.12 11.21 4.21
CA HIS A 550 -25.38 11.20 3.46
C HIS A 550 -25.73 9.78 3.00
N LEU A 551 -27.00 9.38 3.21
CA LEU A 551 -27.49 8.05 2.88
C LEU A 551 -28.82 8.14 2.14
N ALA A 552 -28.88 7.61 0.92
CA ALA A 552 -30.14 7.44 0.20
C ALA A 552 -30.84 6.15 0.63
N ALA A 553 -32.12 6.23 0.93
CA ALA A 553 -32.93 5.11 1.39
C ALA A 553 -34.33 5.15 0.77
N VAL A 554 -35.11 4.09 0.99
CA VAL A 554 -36.52 4.00 0.60
C VAL A 554 -37.34 3.62 1.83
N VAL A 555 -38.32 4.45 2.15
CA VAL A 555 -39.29 4.18 3.21
C VAL A 555 -40.42 3.36 2.61
N HIS A 556 -40.61 2.15 3.13
CA HIS A 556 -41.74 1.30 2.84
C HIS A 556 -42.73 1.34 4.00
N VAL A 557 -43.99 1.58 3.68
CA VAL A 557 -45.09 1.59 4.66
C VAL A 557 -46.10 0.52 4.35
N THR A 558 -46.49 -0.26 5.35
CA THR A 558 -47.57 -1.22 5.24
C THR A 558 -48.48 -1.11 6.46
N ALA A 559 -49.79 -1.06 6.22
CA ALA A 559 -50.80 -0.91 7.27
C ALA A 559 -52.10 -1.57 6.83
N GLU A 560 -52.72 -2.31 7.73
CA GLU A 560 -54.06 -2.87 7.51
C GLU A 560 -55.12 -1.79 7.78
N GLY A 561 -55.88 -1.39 6.76
CA GLY A 561 -56.93 -0.37 6.90
C GLY A 561 -56.53 1.07 6.56
N LEU A 562 -55.34 1.26 5.98
CA LEU A 562 -54.89 2.51 5.35
C LEU A 562 -54.43 2.21 3.91
N ALA A 563 -54.87 3.02 2.94
CA ALA A 563 -54.41 2.92 1.56
C ALA A 563 -53.39 4.02 1.23
N PHE A 564 -52.38 3.69 0.41
CA PHE A 564 -51.32 4.62 0.00
C PHE A 564 -51.41 4.88 -1.52
N PRO A 565 -52.13 5.92 -1.96
CA PRO A 565 -52.49 6.11 -3.38
C PRO A 565 -51.29 6.41 -4.29
N LYS A 566 -50.19 6.94 -3.75
CA LYS A 566 -48.95 7.20 -4.51
C LYS A 566 -47.92 6.06 -4.40
N GLY A 567 -48.35 4.90 -3.90
CA GLY A 567 -47.49 3.77 -3.60
C GLY A 567 -47.05 3.75 -2.13
N SER A 568 -46.65 2.58 -1.67
CA SER A 568 -46.16 2.32 -0.31
C SER A 568 -44.66 2.54 -0.15
N ALA A 569 -43.95 3.00 -1.19
CA ALA A 569 -42.51 3.19 -1.20
C ALA A 569 -42.16 4.64 -1.56
N VAL A 570 -41.43 5.33 -0.70
CA VAL A 570 -41.02 6.73 -0.90
C VAL A 570 -39.51 6.85 -0.73
N ALA A 571 -38.81 7.34 -1.76
CA ALA A 571 -37.37 7.59 -1.68
C ALA A 571 -37.08 8.77 -0.73
N VAL A 572 -36.06 8.62 0.11
CA VAL A 572 -35.60 9.62 1.07
C VAL A 572 -34.09 9.77 1.01
N ASP A 573 -33.61 11.01 1.17
CA ASP A 573 -32.18 11.29 1.35
C ASP A 573 -31.94 11.72 2.80
N LEU A 574 -31.18 10.91 3.53
CA LEU A 574 -30.81 11.16 4.92
C LEU A 574 -29.55 12.03 4.96
N ASN A 575 -29.77 13.33 4.73
CA ASN A 575 -28.72 14.37 4.71
C ASN A 575 -28.72 15.23 5.99
N ALA A 576 -29.64 14.99 6.93
CA ALA A 576 -29.76 15.68 8.20
C ALA A 576 -30.02 14.68 9.35
N PRO A 577 -29.76 15.06 10.62
CA PRO A 577 -29.97 14.16 11.75
C PRO A 577 -31.42 13.68 11.94
N THR A 578 -32.38 14.47 11.49
CA THR A 578 -33.81 14.12 11.50
C THR A 578 -34.41 14.51 10.16
N VAL A 579 -35.07 13.57 9.49
CA VAL A 579 -35.76 13.78 8.21
C VAL A 579 -37.19 13.29 8.35
N SER A 580 -38.16 14.15 8.06
CA SER A 580 -39.58 13.78 8.02
C SER A 580 -40.00 13.56 6.57
N VAL A 581 -40.63 12.42 6.29
CA VAL A 581 -41.15 12.05 4.98
C VAL A 581 -42.66 11.97 5.03
N ASP A 582 -43.32 12.79 4.23
CA ASP A 582 -44.78 12.81 4.17
C ASP A 582 -45.30 11.74 3.21
N VAL A 583 -45.94 10.71 3.76
CA VAL A 583 -46.54 9.63 2.97
C VAL A 583 -48.04 9.87 2.80
N PRO A 584 -48.55 10.11 1.58
CA PRO A 584 -49.97 10.36 1.37
C PRO A 584 -50.80 9.15 1.77
N THR A 585 -51.85 9.37 2.56
CA THR A 585 -52.81 8.32 2.94
C THR A 585 -54.17 8.56 2.31
N ALA A 586 -54.94 7.50 2.11
CA ALA A 586 -56.32 7.52 1.71
C ALA A 586 -57.08 6.43 2.46
N ARG A 587 -58.40 6.64 2.66
CA ARG A 587 -59.34 5.66 3.24
C ARG A 587 -58.83 5.03 4.55
N ALA A 588 -59.12 5.70 5.66
CA ALA A 588 -58.96 5.14 7.00
C ALA A 588 -60.23 4.37 7.42
N THR A 589 -60.11 3.07 7.72
CA THR A 589 -61.27 2.23 8.12
C THR A 589 -61.35 1.94 9.62
N ALA A 590 -60.28 2.17 10.39
CA ALA A 590 -60.23 1.91 11.83
C ALA A 590 -59.84 3.17 12.62
N SER A 591 -60.14 3.23 13.92
CA SER A 591 -59.78 4.37 14.80
C SER A 591 -58.31 4.37 15.23
N SER A 592 -57.66 3.20 15.21
CA SER A 592 -56.23 3.00 15.47
C SER A 592 -55.72 1.90 14.55
N VAL A 593 -54.58 2.14 13.90
CA VAL A 593 -53.93 1.17 13.00
C VAL A 593 -52.44 1.07 13.37
N THR A 594 -51.88 -0.14 13.31
CA THR A 594 -50.44 -0.34 13.43
C THR A 594 -49.80 -0.22 12.05
N LEU A 595 -48.93 0.75 11.88
CA LEU A 595 -48.15 0.98 10.68
C LEU A 595 -46.80 0.30 10.81
N GLN A 596 -46.52 -0.67 9.95
CA GLN A 596 -45.19 -1.21 9.79
C GLN A 596 -44.41 -0.30 8.84
N VAL A 597 -43.30 0.24 9.32
CA VAL A 597 -42.39 1.07 8.54
C VAL A 597 -41.08 0.32 8.42
N THR A 598 -40.64 0.06 7.19
CA THR A 598 -39.32 -0.50 6.91
C THR A 598 -38.54 0.47 6.05
N LEU A 599 -37.31 0.77 6.46
CA LEU A 599 -36.38 1.60 5.71
C LEU A 599 -35.38 0.67 5.04
N THR A 600 -35.24 0.75 3.73
CA THR A 600 -34.34 -0.11 2.95
C THR A 600 -33.37 0.71 2.11
N THR A 601 -32.31 0.08 1.64
CA THR A 601 -31.45 0.64 0.59
C THR A 601 -32.22 0.79 -0.74
N PRO A 602 -31.75 1.62 -1.70
CA PRO A 602 -32.46 1.87 -2.94
C PRO A 602 -32.72 0.63 -3.82
N ASN A 603 -31.92 -0.43 -3.66
CA ASN A 603 -32.10 -1.70 -4.37
C ASN A 603 -32.99 -2.70 -3.60
N GLY A 604 -33.47 -2.34 -2.40
CA GLY A 604 -34.34 -3.16 -1.55
C GLY A 604 -33.67 -4.39 -0.92
N GLN A 605 -32.35 -4.56 -1.06
CA GLN A 605 -31.65 -5.77 -0.61
C GLN A 605 -31.16 -5.72 0.83
N LEU A 606 -31.12 -4.53 1.44
CA LEU A 606 -30.71 -4.37 2.84
C LEU A 606 -31.73 -3.51 3.58
N GLU A 607 -32.21 -4.02 4.71
CA GLU A 607 -33.02 -3.28 5.67
C GLU A 607 -32.08 -2.42 6.53
N LEU A 608 -32.30 -1.11 6.51
CA LEU A 608 -31.55 -0.14 7.30
C LEU A 608 -32.14 0.03 8.70
N ALA A 609 -33.48 0.03 8.80
CA ALA A 609 -34.21 0.11 10.05
C ALA A 609 -35.64 -0.40 9.85
N ARG A 610 -36.28 -0.85 10.93
CA ARG A 610 -37.72 -1.16 10.95
C ARG A 610 -38.34 -0.67 12.24
N SER A 611 -39.61 -0.29 12.19
CA SER A 611 -40.40 0.03 13.37
C SER A 611 -41.90 -0.20 13.14
N ALA A 612 -42.65 -0.34 14.23
CA ALA A 612 -44.10 -0.42 14.24
C ALA A 612 -44.67 0.80 14.95
N VAL A 613 -45.30 1.69 14.19
CA VAL A 613 -45.83 2.97 14.68
C VAL A 613 -47.34 2.87 14.87
N GLN A 614 -47.84 3.33 16.02
CA GLN A 614 -49.29 3.41 16.22
C GLN A 614 -49.84 4.69 15.59
N VAL A 615 -50.78 4.54 14.66
CA VAL A 615 -51.46 5.65 14.00
C VAL A 615 -52.86 5.78 14.59
N ARG A 616 -53.11 6.91 15.28
CA ARG A 616 -54.43 7.27 15.80
C ARG A 616 -55.12 8.19 14.82
N ILE A 617 -56.36 7.87 14.47
CA ILE A 617 -57.16 8.72 13.59
C ILE A 617 -58.10 9.53 14.46
N ALA A 618 -57.89 10.85 14.51
CA ALA A 618 -58.77 11.76 15.22
C ALA A 618 -60.10 11.82 14.46
N GLY A 619 -61.07 11.02 14.91
CA GLY A 619 -62.44 11.12 14.42
C GLY A 619 -62.97 12.51 14.75
N THR A 620 -63.32 13.28 13.72
CA THR A 620 -64.06 14.53 13.94
C THR A 620 -65.39 14.18 14.58
N SER A 621 -65.58 14.56 15.85
CA SER A 621 -66.81 14.26 16.58
C SER A 621 -68.01 14.91 15.89
N ILE A 622 -68.84 14.09 15.24
CA ILE A 622 -70.12 14.52 14.63
C ILE A 622 -70.99 15.20 15.69
N VAL A 623 -70.90 14.74 16.95
CA VAL A 623 -71.59 15.33 18.10
C VAL A 623 -71.11 16.76 18.37
N GLY A 624 -69.81 17.02 18.24
CA GLY A 624 -69.24 18.36 18.36
C GLY A 624 -69.81 19.32 17.30
N TYR A 625 -69.86 18.89 16.03
CA TYR A 625 -70.48 19.69 14.98
C TYR A 625 -71.97 19.91 15.19
N LEU A 626 -72.71 18.88 15.61
CA LEU A 626 -74.14 19.00 15.93
C LEU A 626 -74.39 19.99 17.06
N LEU A 627 -73.62 19.92 18.15
CA LEU A 627 -73.72 20.84 19.28
C LEU A 627 -73.35 22.27 18.88
N THR A 628 -72.33 22.44 18.03
CA THR A 628 -71.94 23.77 17.54
C THR A 628 -73.03 24.35 16.62
N ALA A 629 -73.63 23.53 15.74
CA ALA A 629 -74.75 23.93 14.89
C ALA A 629 -76.00 24.26 15.71
N LEU A 630 -76.34 23.46 16.73
CA LEU A 630 -77.42 23.72 17.68
C LEU A 630 -77.19 25.01 18.46
N SER A 631 -75.96 25.24 18.95
CA SER A 631 -75.58 26.46 19.65
C SER A 631 -75.72 27.69 18.76
N LEU A 632 -75.24 27.61 17.51
CA LEU A 632 -75.41 28.67 16.52
C LEU A 632 -76.89 28.92 16.18
N LEU A 633 -77.71 27.88 16.09
CA LEU A 633 -79.16 28.00 15.91
C LEU A 633 -79.82 28.72 17.09
N VAL A 634 -79.44 28.39 18.32
CA VAL A 634 -79.96 29.05 19.54
C VAL A 634 -79.54 30.52 19.57
N LEU A 635 -78.27 30.82 19.27
CA LEU A 635 -77.76 32.20 19.19
C LEU A 635 -78.47 32.99 18.09
N ALA A 636 -78.61 32.43 16.89
CA ALA A 636 -79.31 33.06 15.79
C ALA A 636 -80.79 33.33 16.14
N TRP A 637 -81.45 32.37 16.79
CA TRP A 637 -82.82 32.52 17.27
C TRP A 637 -82.94 33.60 18.34
N TRP A 638 -82.01 33.65 19.29
CA TRP A 638 -81.95 34.69 20.31
C TRP A 638 -81.72 36.09 19.70
N TRP A 639 -80.83 36.20 18.71
CA TRP A 639 -80.52 37.44 18.01
C TRP A 639 -81.70 37.95 17.18
N TRP A 640 -82.41 37.05 16.50
CA TRP A 640 -83.68 37.35 15.83
C TRP A 640 -84.70 37.89 16.83
N ARG A 641 -84.88 37.20 17.97
CA ARG A 641 -85.84 37.59 19.00
C ARG A 641 -85.54 38.97 19.60
N THR A 642 -84.27 39.31 19.79
CA THR A 642 -83.86 40.59 20.38
C THR A 642 -83.94 41.76 19.38
N THR A 643 -83.61 41.55 18.09
CA THR A 643 -83.79 42.59 17.06
C THR A 643 -85.26 42.86 16.73
N ARG A 644 -86.16 41.88 16.86
CA ARG A 644 -87.62 42.09 16.72
C ARG A 644 -88.28 42.85 17.88
N ARG A 645 -87.58 43.10 19.00
CA ARG A 645 -88.12 43.88 20.14
C ARG A 645 -87.69 45.35 20.18
N ARG A 646 -87.03 45.87 19.14
CA ARG A 646 -86.88 47.33 18.96
C ARG A 646 -88.03 47.90 18.13
N THR A 647 -89.17 48.09 18.80
CA THR A 647 -90.16 49.09 18.39
C THR A 647 -90.11 50.26 19.37
N VAL A 648 -89.72 51.41 18.80
CA VAL A 648 -90.19 52.78 19.11
C VAL A 648 -90.10 53.27 20.56
N GLY A 649 -89.16 54.18 20.80
CA GLY A 649 -89.17 55.14 21.91
C GLY A 649 -88.65 56.50 21.44
N ARG A 650 -89.51 57.53 21.56
CA ARG A 650 -89.40 58.93 21.09
C ARG A 650 -88.35 59.78 21.84
N HIS A 651 -87.92 60.86 21.16
CA HIS A 651 -87.40 62.18 21.59
C HIS A 651 -86.99 62.45 23.04
N ALA A 652 -85.84 63.11 23.24
CA ALA A 652 -85.77 64.49 23.77
C ALA A 652 -84.34 65.08 23.74
N ARG A 653 -84.27 66.31 23.19
CA ARG A 653 -83.26 67.39 23.28
C ARG A 653 -81.82 67.15 22.85
#